data_AF-A0A1Y2CDJ9-F1
#
_entry.id   AF-A0A1Y2CDJ9-F1
#
_cell.length_a   1.000
_cell.length_b   1.000
_cell.length_c   1.000
_cell.angle_alpha   90.00
_cell.angle_beta   90.00
_cell.angle_gamma   90.00
#
_symmetry.space_group_name_H-M   'P 1'
#
loop_
_entity.id
_entity.type
_entity.pdbx_description
1 polymer ?
#
loop_
_entity_poly.entity_id
_entity_poly.type
_entity_poly.pdbx_seq_one_letter_code
_entity_poly.pdbx_strand_id
1 'polypeptide(L)'
;MNKKSISSVFLWIILYLTNKIVHAQSEIYISVPQPEYLNNLPKDFEKRYSDLNWKYFQKIAKDNPILKDEDFVIKFLFFDYSWWEGSFALLEKSFVKFLGEEGFDFMVMDDRIFFDDLGIMSATYIPYYVDIDYPSLTLLMDYKDYINDEEMDFHDPKQYKDGKYDGHIYGLPFDIDFDGLYYYNNNEKAKSIVENIGDKTWDDLVDELKSPPAAPLKIPLDIETDLLGYFVEYINNHRNFNKEYDSKFYDIFLNKTGDDLITSFYNLTHKYTEGKIRNSVDLTRDQAFSAFTTENSTFLRGKASLYSILRDSLRVNDTEISFTLPPKKTTNLYHRYLLANKARVGKELSAKVFAEIAKILTSKEMQLFRAETFGGIPTFDLKKKDSDDQIKKYCDEFPMMCEYLETMNKIHIKEIFNPSKYAVPYFEVERFLPIQIYYYLISGSQEDFDVIKHVLYNIKYIVTNGEGFSWYIFFSIVCIIISLVISYGTIYFTNKFKDHPSIKIISPSFCNMIVFGSSMSLIKPLFRLPPYSYFKIRFVLIYNTINYGLIFIPMFVVTYRIFRIYKVKTFLSNSLTNKRLMIITIVLISLSTIYRTVIAFTSKVYYKMVGGIRESRMPYIYYSNNKIDSDIYFTYNNIIFIALLFMIICTGSFSKKFGDICYVFVVFLINVNDFMINFMISIFDQGIFFKFFFLLTIYNDLMVLFCIYFLVGSRVLNVLINPKYDNVRGSSVDLRKYVSLNFSLFTAKTLINSNKTDKNSTLRSNRESNTTTLKSNTYYNVSMISPYLFFTFKSES
;
A
#
# COMPACT_ATOMS: atom_id res chain seq x y z
N MET A 1 -33.99 -62.42 -20.02
CA MET A 1 -33.89 -60.96 -19.85
C MET A 1 -32.89 -60.65 -18.74
N ASN A 2 -31.84 -59.89 -19.06
CA ASN A 2 -30.64 -59.76 -18.24
C ASN A 2 -30.87 -58.87 -17.00
N LYS A 3 -30.99 -59.46 -15.81
CA LYS A 3 -31.18 -58.73 -14.53
C LYS A 3 -30.13 -57.63 -14.27
N LYS A 4 -28.94 -57.71 -14.88
CA LYS A 4 -27.90 -56.67 -14.79
C LYS A 4 -28.27 -55.35 -15.51
N SER A 5 -29.10 -55.39 -16.56
CA SER A 5 -29.47 -54.19 -17.32
C SER A 5 -30.54 -53.37 -16.61
N ILE A 6 -31.47 -54.01 -15.88
CA ILE A 6 -32.52 -53.30 -15.15
C ILE A 6 -31.94 -52.56 -13.94
N SER A 7 -30.98 -53.16 -13.23
CA SER A 7 -30.33 -52.52 -12.08
C SER A 7 -29.48 -51.31 -12.48
N SER A 8 -28.79 -51.34 -13.62
CA SER A 8 -28.02 -50.17 -14.08
C SER A 8 -28.93 -49.03 -14.54
N VAL A 9 -30.05 -49.35 -15.19
CA VAL A 9 -31.06 -48.34 -15.59
C VAL A 9 -31.73 -47.75 -14.35
N PHE A 10 -32.04 -48.55 -13.33
CA PHE A 10 -32.60 -48.05 -12.07
C PHE A 10 -31.62 -47.18 -11.29
N LEU A 11 -30.33 -47.54 -11.27
CA LEU A 11 -29.28 -46.72 -10.67
C LEU A 11 -29.10 -45.39 -11.42
N TRP A 12 -29.18 -45.41 -12.76
CA TRP A 12 -29.15 -44.19 -13.57
C TRP A 12 -30.39 -43.33 -13.36
N ILE A 13 -31.58 -43.91 -13.23
CA ILE A 13 -32.81 -43.18 -12.91
C ILE A 13 -32.73 -42.60 -11.50
N ILE A 14 -32.22 -43.35 -10.52
CA ILE A 14 -32.02 -42.85 -9.15
C ILE A 14 -30.97 -41.74 -9.16
N LEU A 15 -29.81 -41.92 -9.79
CA LEU A 15 -28.78 -40.88 -9.88
C LEU A 15 -29.26 -39.64 -10.63
N TYR A 16 -30.03 -39.82 -11.70
CA TYR A 16 -30.66 -38.74 -12.46
C TYR A 16 -31.71 -38.02 -11.61
N LEU A 17 -32.59 -38.76 -10.92
CA LEU A 17 -33.61 -38.20 -10.04
C LEU A 17 -32.99 -37.56 -8.78
N THR A 18 -31.95 -38.13 -8.19
CA THR A 18 -31.23 -37.51 -7.06
C THR A 18 -30.48 -36.28 -7.51
N ASN A 19 -29.85 -36.26 -8.69
CA ASN A 19 -29.29 -35.02 -9.23
C ASN A 19 -30.38 -33.97 -9.49
N LYS A 20 -31.56 -34.39 -9.96
CA LYS A 20 -32.68 -33.47 -10.21
C LYS A 20 -33.39 -32.99 -8.94
N ILE A 21 -33.43 -33.81 -7.88
CA ILE A 21 -34.02 -33.49 -6.57
C ILE A 21 -33.02 -32.70 -5.70
N VAL A 22 -31.71 -32.86 -5.93
CA VAL A 22 -30.63 -32.12 -5.25
C VAL A 22 -30.26 -30.82 -5.97
N HIS A 23 -30.80 -30.56 -7.16
CA HIS A 23 -30.85 -29.20 -7.72
C HIS A 23 -31.83 -28.37 -6.90
N ALA A 24 -31.41 -27.99 -5.70
CA ALA A 24 -31.99 -26.87 -4.99
C ALA A 24 -31.79 -25.64 -5.87
N GLN A 25 -32.87 -24.89 -6.08
CA GLN A 25 -32.83 -23.60 -6.74
C GLN A 25 -31.76 -22.73 -6.05
N SER A 26 -30.76 -22.27 -6.80
CA SER A 26 -29.69 -21.45 -6.24
C SER A 26 -30.24 -20.09 -5.83
N GLU A 27 -29.93 -19.63 -4.63
CA GLU A 27 -30.33 -18.31 -4.18
C GLU A 27 -29.15 -17.36 -4.32
N ILE A 28 -29.34 -16.29 -5.07
CA ILE A 28 -28.34 -15.24 -5.29
C ILE A 28 -28.69 -14.08 -4.37
N TYR A 29 -27.80 -13.77 -3.44
CA TYR A 29 -28.00 -12.71 -2.48
C TYR A 29 -27.27 -11.44 -2.92
N ILE A 30 -28.01 -10.35 -2.97
CA ILE A 30 -27.51 -9.01 -3.31
C ILE A 30 -27.67 -8.12 -2.09
N SER A 31 -26.55 -7.68 -1.54
CA SER A 31 -26.54 -6.66 -0.50
C SER A 31 -26.75 -5.28 -1.12
N VAL A 32 -27.71 -4.53 -0.60
CA VAL A 32 -27.99 -3.15 -1.01
C VAL A 32 -27.93 -2.21 0.19
N PRO A 33 -27.48 -0.95 0.01
CA PRO A 33 -27.51 0.05 1.06
C PRO A 33 -28.92 0.25 1.59
N GLN A 34 -29.07 0.23 2.91
CA GLN A 34 -30.35 0.56 3.53
C GLN A 34 -30.75 2.02 3.23
N PRO A 35 -32.03 2.29 2.96
CA PRO A 35 -32.53 3.66 2.83
C PRO A 35 -32.28 4.49 4.10
N GLU A 36 -32.08 5.80 3.93
CA GLU A 36 -31.62 6.71 4.98
C GLU A 36 -32.51 6.74 6.25
N TYR A 37 -33.81 6.50 6.11
CA TYR A 37 -34.82 6.56 7.18
C TYR A 37 -35.64 5.25 7.27
N LEU A 38 -34.96 4.11 7.44
CA LEU A 38 -35.60 2.78 7.42
C LEU A 38 -36.74 2.62 8.43
N ASN A 39 -36.60 3.16 9.64
CA ASN A 39 -37.61 3.01 10.70
C ASN A 39 -38.97 3.60 10.31
N ASN A 40 -38.99 4.43 9.27
CA ASN A 40 -40.16 5.11 8.76
C ASN A 40 -40.72 4.43 7.50
N LEU A 41 -40.06 3.38 7.01
CA LEU A 41 -40.54 2.57 5.90
C LEU A 41 -41.49 1.45 6.37
N PRO A 42 -42.39 0.99 5.49
CA PRO A 42 -43.22 -0.19 5.78
C PRO A 42 -42.36 -1.41 6.15
N LYS A 43 -42.79 -2.20 7.14
CA LYS A 43 -42.05 -3.39 7.61
C LYS A 43 -41.79 -4.43 6.52
N ASP A 44 -42.58 -4.43 5.46
CA ASP A 44 -42.47 -5.32 4.30
C ASP A 44 -41.70 -4.69 3.13
N PHE A 45 -41.12 -3.50 3.29
CA PHE A 45 -40.45 -2.76 2.21
C PHE A 45 -39.30 -3.55 1.59
N GLU A 46 -38.43 -4.18 2.39
CA GLU A 46 -37.34 -5.02 1.89
C GLU A 46 -37.83 -6.19 1.04
N LYS A 47 -38.83 -6.92 1.56
CA LYS A 47 -39.43 -8.03 0.84
C LYS A 47 -40.04 -7.56 -0.48
N ARG A 48 -40.80 -6.46 -0.45
CA ARG A 48 -41.40 -5.85 -1.65
C ARG A 48 -40.33 -5.41 -2.64
N TYR A 49 -39.25 -4.79 -2.17
CA TYR A 49 -38.12 -4.37 -3.00
C TYR A 49 -37.50 -5.57 -3.70
N SER A 50 -37.21 -6.64 -2.95
CA SER A 50 -36.64 -7.87 -3.50
C SER A 50 -37.58 -8.54 -4.51
N ASP A 51 -38.84 -8.76 -4.16
CA ASP A 51 -39.82 -9.48 -4.99
C ASP A 51 -40.08 -8.75 -6.33
N LEU A 52 -40.19 -7.41 -6.29
CA LEU A 52 -40.43 -6.60 -7.48
C LEU A 52 -39.20 -6.52 -8.39
N ASN A 53 -37.99 -6.34 -7.84
CA ASN A 53 -36.76 -6.39 -8.62
C ASN A 53 -36.57 -7.76 -9.25
N TRP A 54 -36.78 -8.85 -8.50
CA TRP A 54 -36.67 -10.20 -9.03
C TRP A 54 -37.65 -10.46 -10.18
N LYS A 55 -38.93 -10.12 -9.99
CA LYS A 55 -39.95 -10.29 -11.03
C LYS A 55 -39.62 -9.52 -12.31
N TYR A 56 -39.07 -8.32 -12.20
CA TYR A 56 -38.67 -7.53 -13.35
C TYR A 56 -37.38 -8.07 -14.00
N PHE A 57 -36.41 -8.52 -13.21
CA PHE A 57 -35.22 -9.20 -13.70
C PHE A 57 -35.58 -10.43 -14.54
N GLN A 58 -36.48 -11.29 -14.05
CA GLN A 58 -36.95 -12.46 -14.80
C GLN A 58 -37.57 -12.11 -16.15
N LYS A 59 -38.27 -10.98 -16.23
CA LYS A 59 -38.86 -10.49 -17.48
C LYS A 59 -37.79 -10.16 -18.52
N ILE A 60 -36.68 -9.53 -18.09
CA ILE A 60 -35.55 -9.20 -18.98
C ILE A 60 -34.74 -10.46 -19.32
N ALA A 61 -34.49 -11.32 -18.34
CA ALA A 61 -33.64 -12.50 -18.47
C ALA A 61 -34.29 -13.65 -19.26
N LYS A 62 -35.60 -13.64 -19.50
CA LYS A 62 -36.37 -14.74 -20.09
C LYS A 62 -35.77 -15.30 -21.39
N ASP A 63 -35.29 -14.41 -22.26
CA ASP A 63 -34.73 -14.77 -23.57
C ASP A 63 -33.19 -14.76 -23.59
N ASN A 64 -32.56 -14.59 -22.43
CA ASN A 64 -31.10 -14.52 -22.33
C ASN A 64 -30.48 -15.91 -22.52
N PRO A 65 -29.60 -16.11 -23.51
CA PRO A 65 -29.07 -17.44 -23.83
C PRO A 65 -28.16 -18.01 -22.74
N ILE A 66 -27.62 -17.18 -21.85
CA ILE A 66 -26.75 -17.59 -20.75
C ILE A 66 -27.57 -17.96 -19.52
N LEU A 67 -28.67 -17.25 -19.25
CA LEU A 67 -29.46 -17.40 -18.02
C LEU A 67 -30.70 -18.29 -18.17
N LYS A 68 -31.19 -18.53 -19.39
CA LYS A 68 -32.46 -19.25 -19.63
C LYS A 68 -32.53 -20.68 -19.08
N ASP A 69 -31.38 -21.34 -18.95
CA ASP A 69 -31.27 -22.73 -18.50
C ASP A 69 -30.83 -22.82 -17.03
N GLU A 70 -30.61 -21.68 -16.37
CA GLU A 70 -30.18 -21.58 -14.98
C GLU A 70 -31.41 -21.45 -14.06
N ASP A 71 -31.43 -22.22 -12.97
CA ASP A 71 -32.51 -22.19 -11.98
C ASP A 71 -32.05 -21.50 -10.69
N PHE A 72 -32.22 -20.18 -10.64
CA PHE A 72 -31.88 -19.36 -9.48
C PHE A 72 -32.95 -18.33 -9.14
N VAL A 73 -32.88 -17.78 -7.92
CA VAL A 73 -33.69 -16.64 -7.45
C VAL A 73 -32.79 -15.56 -6.89
N ILE A 74 -33.02 -14.31 -7.29
CA ILE A 74 -32.32 -13.16 -6.73
C ILE A 74 -33.08 -12.64 -5.51
N LYS A 75 -32.36 -12.46 -4.40
CA LYS A 75 -32.85 -11.83 -3.18
C LYS A 75 -32.04 -10.59 -2.85
N PHE A 76 -32.73 -9.47 -2.71
CA PHE A 76 -32.13 -8.22 -2.25
C PHE A 76 -32.30 -8.11 -0.75
N LEU A 77 -31.20 -7.87 -0.04
CA LEU A 77 -31.17 -7.73 1.40
C LEU A 77 -30.57 -6.36 1.75
N PHE A 78 -31.24 -5.62 2.62
CA PHE A 78 -30.69 -4.38 3.13
C PHE A 78 -29.64 -4.67 4.19
N PHE A 79 -28.46 -4.08 4.01
CA PHE A 79 -27.46 -4.11 5.06
C PHE A 79 -27.62 -2.88 5.96
N ASP A 80 -27.85 -3.13 7.25
CA ASP A 80 -27.92 -2.08 8.25
C ASP A 80 -26.52 -1.53 8.49
N TYR A 81 -26.33 -0.29 8.05
CA TYR A 81 -25.19 0.49 8.48
C TYR A 81 -25.45 0.92 9.92
N SER A 82 -25.07 0.10 10.89
CA SER A 82 -25.02 0.55 12.28
C SER A 82 -23.85 1.53 12.44
N TRP A 83 -24.04 2.79 12.02
CA TRP A 83 -23.04 3.87 12.02
C TRP A 83 -22.56 4.28 13.43
N TRP A 84 -23.12 3.69 14.48
CA TRP A 84 -23.06 4.22 15.84
C TRP A 84 -22.18 3.45 16.83
N GLU A 85 -21.55 2.33 16.43
CA GLU A 85 -20.63 1.58 17.31
C GLU A 85 -19.15 1.71 16.92
N GLY A 86 -18.77 2.87 16.36
CA GLY A 86 -17.38 3.27 16.24
C GLY A 86 -16.72 2.92 14.91
N SER A 87 -16.34 3.98 14.19
CA SER A 87 -15.42 4.02 13.07
C SER A 87 -15.90 3.38 11.77
N PHE A 88 -15.85 4.17 10.69
CA PHE A 88 -15.73 3.74 9.29
C PHE A 88 -14.91 2.44 9.09
N ALA A 89 -13.95 2.13 9.95
CA ALA A 89 -13.17 0.89 9.92
C ALA A 89 -13.95 -0.39 10.29
N LEU A 90 -14.96 -0.32 11.17
CA LEU A 90 -15.86 -1.45 11.45
C LEU A 90 -16.80 -1.73 10.27
N LEU A 91 -17.20 -0.67 9.58
CA LEU A 91 -17.97 -0.78 8.35
C LEU A 91 -17.15 -1.52 7.28
N GLU A 92 -15.89 -1.12 7.08
CA GLU A 92 -14.96 -1.80 6.17
C GLU A 92 -14.74 -3.27 6.55
N LYS A 93 -14.58 -3.55 7.85
CA LYS A 93 -14.48 -4.93 8.36
C LYS A 93 -15.72 -5.77 8.04
N SER A 94 -16.91 -5.15 8.11
CA SER A 94 -18.16 -5.82 7.78
C SER A 94 -18.24 -6.13 6.30
N PHE A 95 -17.83 -5.20 5.43
CA PHE A 95 -17.77 -5.43 3.98
C PHE A 95 -16.83 -6.56 3.60
N VAL A 96 -15.62 -6.61 4.18
CA VAL A 96 -14.69 -7.71 3.93
C VAL A 96 -15.29 -9.06 4.34
N LYS A 97 -16.01 -9.12 5.47
CA LYS A 97 -16.74 -10.33 5.87
C LYS A 97 -17.83 -10.72 4.88
N PHE A 98 -18.57 -9.75 4.36
CA PHE A 98 -19.62 -9.96 3.36
C PHE A 98 -19.13 -10.31 1.97
N LEU A 99 -17.88 -9.98 1.66
CA LEU A 99 -17.17 -10.44 0.46
C LEU A 99 -16.37 -11.72 0.73
N GLY A 100 -16.66 -12.42 1.84
CA GLY A 100 -16.12 -13.72 2.18
C GLY A 100 -16.90 -14.88 1.54
N GLU A 101 -16.48 -16.11 1.84
CA GLU A 101 -17.06 -17.33 1.26
C GLU A 101 -18.53 -17.60 1.62
N GLU A 102 -18.93 -17.16 2.82
CA GLU A 102 -20.30 -17.25 3.36
C GLU A 102 -21.08 -15.94 3.18
N GLY A 103 -20.53 -15.00 2.43
CA GLY A 103 -21.09 -13.68 2.24
C GLY A 103 -22.11 -13.60 1.09
N PHE A 104 -22.37 -12.38 0.65
CA PHE A 104 -23.28 -12.10 -0.47
C PHE A 104 -22.62 -12.41 -1.81
N ASP A 105 -23.41 -12.73 -2.82
CA ASP A 105 -22.93 -12.94 -4.19
C ASP A 105 -22.63 -11.60 -4.88
N PHE A 106 -23.48 -10.61 -4.64
CA PHE A 106 -23.27 -9.23 -5.10
C PHE A 106 -23.44 -8.23 -3.96
N MET A 107 -22.82 -7.06 -4.14
CA MET A 107 -22.96 -5.94 -3.23
C MET A 107 -23.05 -4.64 -4.01
N VAL A 108 -24.04 -3.80 -3.68
CA VAL A 108 -24.10 -2.41 -4.12
C VAL A 108 -23.35 -1.55 -3.10
N MET A 109 -22.28 -0.89 -3.55
CA MET A 109 -21.36 -0.17 -2.67
C MET A 109 -21.19 1.28 -3.11
N ASP A 110 -21.16 2.19 -2.13
CA ASP A 110 -20.89 3.63 -2.31
C ASP A 110 -19.42 3.87 -2.65
N ASP A 111 -19.16 4.86 -3.51
CA ASP A 111 -17.84 5.19 -4.05
C ASP A 111 -16.84 5.74 -3.02
N ARG A 112 -17.33 6.16 -1.85
CA ARG A 112 -16.52 6.53 -0.69
C ARG A 112 -15.85 5.34 -0.02
N ILE A 113 -16.41 4.14 -0.18
CA ILE A 113 -15.82 2.88 0.32
C ILE A 113 -15.12 2.17 -0.84
N PHE A 114 -15.78 2.10 -2.00
CA PHE A 114 -15.20 1.42 -3.15
C PHE A 114 -13.88 2.09 -3.60
N PHE A 115 -12.79 1.31 -3.61
CA PHE A 115 -11.42 1.79 -3.89
C PHE A 115 -10.87 2.84 -2.91
N ASP A 116 -11.41 2.94 -1.70
CA ASP A 116 -10.87 3.82 -0.66
C ASP A 116 -9.48 3.38 -0.15
N ASP A 117 -9.14 2.10 -0.37
CA ASP A 117 -7.92 1.40 0.02
C ASP A 117 -6.75 1.64 -0.95
N LEU A 118 -7.03 2.25 -2.10
CA LEU A 118 -6.06 2.39 -3.18
C LEU A 118 -5.18 3.63 -3.04
N GLY A 119 -3.87 3.43 -3.05
CA GLY A 119 -2.87 4.50 -3.06
C GLY A 119 -1.46 3.97 -3.30
N ILE A 120 -0.54 4.85 -3.76
CA ILE A 120 0.90 4.52 -3.81
C ILE A 120 1.43 4.30 -2.39
N MET A 121 0.91 5.09 -1.45
CA MET A 121 1.15 5.00 -0.02
C MET A 121 0.01 4.19 0.60
N SER A 122 0.23 2.91 0.85
CA SER A 122 -0.74 2.04 1.54
C SER A 122 -0.80 2.39 3.02
N ALA A 123 -2.02 2.49 3.54
CA ALA A 123 -2.29 2.63 4.96
C ALA A 123 -1.99 1.31 5.69
N THR A 124 -1.30 1.35 6.83
CA THR A 124 -1.20 0.17 7.73
C THR A 124 -2.52 -0.14 8.42
N TYR A 125 -3.41 0.86 8.53
CA TYR A 125 -4.67 0.68 9.21
C TYR A 125 -5.57 -0.33 8.49
N ILE A 126 -5.64 -0.33 7.16
CA ILE A 126 -6.50 -1.27 6.42
C ILE A 126 -6.23 -2.73 6.82
N PRO A 127 -5.02 -3.30 6.62
CA PRO A 127 -4.75 -4.68 7.00
C PRO A 127 -4.81 -4.90 8.51
N TYR A 128 -4.61 -3.87 9.34
CA TYR A 128 -4.81 -3.99 10.79
C TYR A 128 -6.28 -4.24 11.16
N TYR A 129 -7.24 -3.64 10.45
CA TYR A 129 -8.67 -3.80 10.75
C TYR A 129 -9.32 -5.00 10.06
N VAL A 130 -8.87 -5.32 8.84
CA VAL A 130 -9.54 -6.33 7.99
C VAL A 130 -8.68 -7.55 7.66
N ASP A 131 -7.42 -7.59 8.11
CA ASP A 131 -6.47 -8.70 7.89
C ASP A 131 -6.19 -9.02 6.41
N ILE A 132 -6.43 -8.05 5.51
CA ILE A 132 -6.22 -8.17 4.07
C ILE A 132 -5.58 -6.88 3.54
N ASP A 133 -4.53 -7.01 2.73
CA ASP A 133 -3.98 -5.90 1.95
C ASP A 133 -4.85 -5.71 0.69
N TYR A 134 -5.27 -4.46 0.43
CA TYR A 134 -6.07 -4.07 -0.74
C TYR A 134 -7.37 -4.89 -0.95
N PRO A 135 -8.36 -4.81 -0.03
CA PRO A 135 -9.60 -5.60 -0.11
C PRO A 135 -10.33 -5.44 -1.45
N SER A 136 -10.41 -4.23 -2.00
CA SER A 136 -11.13 -3.97 -3.26
C SER A 136 -10.57 -4.75 -4.45
N LEU A 137 -9.26 -5.00 -4.51
CA LEU A 137 -8.66 -5.74 -5.63
C LEU A 137 -8.57 -7.24 -5.36
N THR A 138 -8.59 -7.62 -4.07
CA THR A 138 -8.42 -9.02 -3.66
C THR A 138 -9.75 -9.77 -3.69
N LEU A 139 -10.82 -9.12 -3.24
CA LEU A 139 -12.13 -9.73 -2.98
C LEU A 139 -13.15 -9.55 -4.11
N LEU A 140 -12.91 -8.62 -5.03
CA LEU A 140 -13.85 -8.32 -6.12
C LEU A 140 -13.50 -9.10 -7.39
N MET A 141 -14.54 -9.55 -8.09
CA MET A 141 -14.41 -10.12 -9.41
C MET A 141 -14.03 -9.04 -10.43
N ASP A 142 -13.15 -9.40 -11.37
CA ASP A 142 -12.85 -8.57 -12.53
C ASP A 142 -13.76 -8.94 -13.70
N TYR A 143 -14.50 -7.96 -14.21
CA TYR A 143 -15.44 -8.10 -15.31
C TYR A 143 -14.83 -7.89 -16.70
N LYS A 144 -13.54 -7.51 -16.79
CA LYS A 144 -12.88 -7.11 -18.04
C LYS A 144 -13.09 -8.07 -19.21
N ASP A 145 -13.07 -9.37 -18.95
CA ASP A 145 -13.21 -10.40 -20.01
C ASP A 145 -14.66 -10.67 -20.43
N TYR A 146 -15.63 -10.07 -19.73
CA TYR A 146 -17.06 -10.36 -19.90
C TYR A 146 -17.89 -9.15 -20.35
N ILE A 147 -17.37 -7.94 -20.17
CA ILE A 147 -18.11 -6.69 -20.41
C ILE A 147 -17.35 -5.81 -21.39
N ASN A 148 -18.03 -5.43 -22.46
CA ASN A 148 -17.52 -4.51 -23.46
C ASN A 148 -17.86 -3.05 -23.09
N ASP A 149 -16.93 -2.13 -23.33
CA ASP A 149 -17.14 -0.71 -23.03
C ASP A 149 -18.30 -0.08 -23.82
N GLU A 150 -18.58 -0.57 -25.03
CA GLU A 150 -19.69 -0.10 -25.86
C GLU A 150 -21.06 -0.43 -25.26
N GLU A 151 -21.17 -1.53 -24.49
CA GLU A 151 -22.42 -1.94 -23.84
C GLU A 151 -22.75 -1.07 -22.62
N MET A 152 -21.77 -0.30 -22.14
CA MET A 152 -21.83 0.55 -20.95
C MET A 152 -21.87 2.04 -21.30
N ASP A 153 -22.05 2.37 -22.58
CA ASP A 153 -21.90 3.73 -23.09
C ASP A 153 -23.00 4.69 -22.62
N PHE A 154 -24.14 4.17 -22.17
CA PHE A 154 -25.27 4.97 -21.69
C PHE A 154 -25.06 5.49 -20.27
N HIS A 155 -24.09 4.95 -19.53
CA HIS A 155 -23.71 5.43 -18.22
C HIS A 155 -22.93 6.75 -18.33
N ASP A 156 -22.98 7.58 -17.28
CA ASP A 156 -22.09 8.73 -17.14
C ASP A 156 -20.62 8.26 -17.31
N PRO A 157 -19.86 8.85 -18.25
CA PRO A 157 -18.52 8.39 -18.56
C PRO A 157 -17.55 8.47 -17.39
N LYS A 158 -17.75 9.41 -16.45
CA LYS A 158 -16.91 9.54 -15.26
C LYS A 158 -17.23 8.42 -14.28
N GLN A 159 -18.50 8.19 -13.96
CA GLN A 159 -18.89 7.09 -13.08
C GLN A 159 -18.42 5.74 -13.61
N TYR A 160 -18.62 5.44 -14.90
CA TYR A 160 -18.15 4.17 -15.46
C TYR A 160 -16.61 4.02 -15.40
N LYS A 161 -15.87 5.11 -15.59
CA LYS A 161 -14.42 5.12 -15.45
C LYS A 161 -13.97 4.86 -14.01
N ASP A 162 -14.67 5.41 -13.03
CA ASP A 162 -14.36 5.24 -11.60
C ASP A 162 -14.64 3.81 -11.12
N GLY A 163 -15.45 3.04 -11.86
CA GLY A 163 -15.62 1.58 -11.73
C GLY A 163 -14.38 0.74 -12.09
N LYS A 164 -13.33 1.36 -12.64
CA LYS A 164 -12.16 0.69 -13.20
C LYS A 164 -10.86 1.01 -12.46
N TYR A 165 -9.96 0.03 -12.43
CA TYR A 165 -8.60 0.23 -11.92
C TYR A 165 -7.57 -0.51 -12.80
N ASP A 166 -6.52 0.19 -13.23
CA ASP A 166 -5.43 -0.33 -14.08
C ASP A 166 -5.91 -1.07 -15.35
N GLY A 167 -7.00 -0.59 -15.97
CA GLY A 167 -7.59 -1.20 -17.16
C GLY A 167 -8.38 -2.49 -16.89
N HIS A 168 -8.73 -2.78 -15.64
CA HIS A 168 -9.64 -3.83 -15.21
C HIS A 168 -10.94 -3.22 -14.68
N ILE A 169 -12.04 -3.98 -14.69
CA ILE A 169 -13.39 -3.49 -14.35
C ILE A 169 -13.85 -4.23 -13.10
N TYR A 170 -14.06 -3.54 -11.98
CA TYR A 170 -14.43 -4.19 -10.71
C TYR A 170 -15.84 -3.83 -10.24
N GLY A 171 -16.39 -2.71 -10.70
CA GLY A 171 -17.73 -2.26 -10.37
C GLY A 171 -18.47 -1.72 -11.57
N LEU A 172 -19.75 -2.08 -11.69
CA LEU A 172 -20.65 -1.55 -12.71
C LEU A 172 -21.54 -0.47 -12.10
N PRO A 173 -21.75 0.69 -12.75
CA PRO A 173 -22.62 1.73 -12.23
C PRO A 173 -24.04 1.21 -11.98
N PHE A 174 -24.55 1.37 -10.77
CA PHE A 174 -25.84 0.81 -10.36
C PHE A 174 -26.95 1.88 -10.24
N ASP A 175 -26.66 2.94 -9.49
CA ASP A 175 -27.46 4.15 -9.31
C ASP A 175 -26.55 5.31 -8.84
N ILE A 176 -27.13 6.51 -8.77
CA ILE A 176 -26.52 7.69 -8.15
C ILE A 176 -27.45 8.24 -7.06
N ASP A 177 -26.89 9.08 -6.19
CA ASP A 177 -27.66 9.81 -5.19
C ASP A 177 -26.96 11.14 -4.87
N PHE A 178 -27.67 12.09 -4.25
CA PHE A 178 -27.08 13.36 -3.82
C PHE A 178 -27.89 13.98 -2.68
N ASP A 179 -27.27 14.89 -1.93
CA ASP A 179 -27.95 15.60 -0.85
C ASP A 179 -28.83 16.73 -1.39
N GLY A 180 -30.00 16.93 -0.78
CA GLY A 180 -30.81 18.12 -1.01
C GLY A 180 -31.66 18.49 0.20
N LEU A 181 -32.55 19.46 -0.01
CA LEU A 181 -33.40 20.05 1.01
C LEU A 181 -34.87 19.81 0.70
N TYR A 182 -35.55 19.12 1.60
CA TYR A 182 -37.00 18.96 1.59
C TYR A 182 -37.67 20.08 2.37
N TYR A 183 -38.79 20.57 1.87
CA TYR A 183 -39.58 21.61 2.51
C TYR A 183 -41.07 21.47 2.17
N TYR A 184 -41.92 22.00 3.03
CA TYR A 184 -43.36 22.04 2.79
C TYR A 184 -43.75 23.19 1.86
N ASN A 185 -44.59 22.92 0.88
CA ASN A 185 -45.10 23.93 -0.05
C ASN A 185 -46.02 24.95 0.62
N ASN A 186 -46.56 24.71 1.81
CA ASN A 186 -47.34 25.72 2.54
C ASN A 186 -46.44 26.64 3.39
N ASN A 187 -45.14 26.37 3.49
CA ASN A 187 -44.20 27.20 4.26
C ASN A 187 -43.65 28.34 3.38
N GLU A 188 -44.27 29.52 3.50
CA GLU A 188 -43.90 30.72 2.73
C GLU A 188 -42.44 31.16 2.95
N LYS A 189 -41.90 30.95 4.16
CA LYS A 189 -40.51 31.29 4.46
C LYS A 189 -39.55 30.38 3.69
N ALA A 190 -39.82 29.07 3.69
CA ALA A 190 -39.02 28.10 2.95
C ALA A 190 -39.06 28.40 1.44
N LYS A 191 -40.26 28.61 0.87
CA LYS A 191 -40.44 28.98 -0.54
C LYS A 191 -39.61 30.20 -0.94
N SER A 192 -39.70 31.28 -0.17
CA SER A 192 -38.96 32.52 -0.44
C SER A 192 -37.44 32.31 -0.45
N ILE A 193 -36.91 31.45 0.44
CA ILE A 193 -35.48 31.11 0.46
C ILE A 193 -35.11 30.29 -0.78
N VAL A 194 -35.95 29.32 -1.15
CA VAL A 194 -35.69 28.37 -2.24
C VAL A 194 -35.67 29.05 -3.61
N GLU A 195 -36.49 30.07 -3.85
CA GLU A 195 -36.55 30.80 -5.13
C GLU A 195 -35.19 31.33 -5.61
N ASN A 196 -34.29 31.70 -4.69
CA ASN A 196 -32.97 32.23 -5.01
C ASN A 196 -31.84 31.38 -4.40
N ILE A 197 -32.09 30.08 -4.12
CA ILE A 197 -31.12 29.19 -3.44
C ILE A 197 -29.79 29.06 -4.19
N GLY A 198 -29.82 29.21 -5.52
CA GLY A 198 -28.64 29.14 -6.38
C GLY A 198 -27.63 30.28 -6.20
N ASP A 199 -28.06 31.42 -5.65
CA ASP A 199 -27.17 32.57 -5.39
C ASP A 199 -26.76 32.66 -3.91
N LYS A 200 -27.42 31.89 -3.04
CA LYS A 200 -27.24 31.91 -1.59
C LYS A 200 -26.15 30.96 -1.14
N THR A 201 -25.42 31.37 -0.11
CA THR A 201 -24.56 30.49 0.68
C THR A 201 -25.33 29.80 1.81
N TRP A 202 -24.69 28.84 2.47
CA TRP A 202 -25.22 28.26 3.70
C TRP A 202 -25.37 29.31 4.82
N ASP A 203 -24.46 30.27 4.89
CA ASP A 203 -24.57 31.41 5.81
C ASP A 203 -25.81 32.26 5.48
N ASP A 204 -26.02 32.62 4.21
CA ASP A 204 -27.19 33.40 3.79
C ASP A 204 -28.52 32.68 4.12
N LEU A 205 -28.59 31.37 3.88
CA LEU A 205 -29.76 30.56 4.21
C LEU A 205 -30.08 30.59 5.71
N VAL A 206 -29.06 30.39 6.56
CA VAL A 206 -29.25 30.39 8.02
C VAL A 206 -29.64 31.79 8.51
N ASP A 207 -29.10 32.84 7.91
CA ASP A 207 -29.39 34.23 8.28
C ASP A 207 -30.82 34.62 7.93
N GLU A 208 -31.30 34.17 6.77
CA GLU A 208 -32.68 34.35 6.38
C GLU A 208 -33.63 33.56 7.29
N LEU A 209 -33.30 32.33 7.67
CA LEU A 209 -34.11 31.56 8.63
C LEU A 209 -34.19 32.22 10.01
N LYS A 210 -33.13 32.89 10.47
CA LYS A 210 -33.14 33.64 11.73
C LYS A 210 -33.85 34.99 11.62
N SER A 211 -34.01 35.52 10.42
CA SER A 211 -34.71 36.79 10.18
C SER A 211 -36.22 36.65 10.42
N PRO A 212 -36.86 37.57 11.18
CA PRO A 212 -38.28 37.45 11.55
C PRO A 212 -39.22 37.24 10.35
N PRO A 213 -40.23 36.34 10.45
CA PRO A 213 -40.43 35.38 11.54
C PRO A 213 -39.36 34.30 11.50
N ALA A 214 -38.70 34.08 12.64
CA ALA A 214 -37.62 33.11 12.76
C ALA A 214 -38.17 31.69 12.58
N ALA A 215 -37.41 30.85 11.89
CA ALA A 215 -37.79 29.49 11.55
C ALA A 215 -36.67 28.51 11.96
N PRO A 216 -37.01 27.33 12.55
CA PRO A 216 -36.02 26.41 13.08
C PRO A 216 -35.31 25.63 11.95
N LEU A 217 -34.08 25.20 12.21
CA LEU A 217 -33.32 24.30 11.34
C LEU A 217 -32.63 23.23 12.17
N LYS A 218 -32.81 21.96 11.80
CA LYS A 218 -32.13 20.82 12.41
C LYS A 218 -31.47 19.98 11.32
N ILE A 219 -30.14 19.88 11.39
CA ILE A 219 -29.33 19.09 10.47
C ILE A 219 -28.70 17.96 11.29
N PRO A 220 -28.88 16.68 10.91
CA PRO A 220 -28.21 15.57 11.58
C PRO A 220 -26.74 15.51 11.13
N LEU A 221 -25.81 15.51 12.09
CA LEU A 221 -24.36 15.40 11.87
C LEU A 221 -23.74 14.28 12.72
N ASP A 222 -24.56 13.33 13.16
CA ASP A 222 -24.14 12.18 13.96
C ASP A 222 -23.31 11.16 13.18
N ILE A 223 -23.53 11.07 11.87
CA ILE A 223 -22.83 10.14 11.00
C ILE A 223 -21.57 10.80 10.42
N GLU A 224 -20.41 10.16 10.65
CA GLU A 224 -19.08 10.62 10.23
C GLU A 224 -19.05 11.02 8.73
N THR A 225 -19.61 10.19 7.86
CA THR A 225 -19.58 10.42 6.41
C THR A 225 -20.50 11.56 5.95
N ASP A 226 -21.60 11.84 6.69
CA ASP A 226 -22.50 12.95 6.41
C ASP A 226 -21.90 14.28 6.90
N LEU A 227 -21.21 14.24 8.04
CA LEU A 227 -20.46 15.38 8.58
C LEU A 227 -19.36 15.80 7.61
N LEU A 228 -18.59 14.85 7.08
CA LEU A 228 -17.56 15.14 6.09
C LEU A 228 -18.15 15.73 4.81
N GLY A 229 -19.23 15.12 4.30
CA GLY A 229 -19.94 15.62 3.13
C GLY A 229 -20.44 17.04 3.33
N TYR A 230 -21.04 17.35 4.49
CA TYR A 230 -21.55 18.69 4.79
C TYR A 230 -20.43 19.72 4.93
N PHE A 231 -19.34 19.36 5.58
CA PHE A 231 -18.15 20.20 5.70
C PHE A 231 -17.58 20.56 4.33
N VAL A 232 -17.41 19.57 3.45
CA VAL A 232 -16.90 19.80 2.09
C VAL A 232 -17.88 20.63 1.25
N GLU A 233 -19.18 20.35 1.34
CA GLU A 233 -20.23 21.14 0.68
C GLU A 233 -20.20 22.61 1.11
N TYR A 234 -20.11 22.87 2.41
CA TYR A 234 -20.00 24.22 2.98
C TYR A 234 -18.78 24.97 2.44
N ILE A 235 -17.62 24.34 2.43
CA ILE A 235 -16.39 24.97 1.96
C ILE A 235 -16.48 25.20 0.44
N ASN A 236 -17.04 24.26 -0.32
CA ASN A 236 -17.21 24.39 -1.76
C ASN A 236 -18.21 25.49 -2.17
N ASN A 237 -19.20 25.75 -1.32
CA ASN A 237 -20.14 26.85 -1.47
C ASN A 237 -19.45 28.24 -1.40
N HIS A 238 -18.30 28.33 -0.72
CA HIS A 238 -17.52 29.56 -0.59
C HIS A 238 -16.34 29.67 -1.58
N ARG A 239 -15.72 28.55 -1.93
CA ARG A 239 -14.58 28.47 -2.86
C ARG A 239 -14.73 27.22 -3.72
N ASN A 240 -14.52 27.30 -5.03
CA ASN A 240 -14.64 26.13 -5.89
C ASN A 240 -13.44 25.17 -5.71
N PHE A 241 -13.68 23.91 -5.33
CA PHE A 241 -12.68 22.84 -5.11
C PHE A 241 -12.56 21.86 -6.29
N ASN A 242 -13.01 22.23 -7.48
CA ASN A 242 -12.82 21.34 -8.63
C ASN A 242 -11.39 21.44 -9.18
N LYS A 243 -10.68 20.31 -9.10
CA LYS A 243 -9.31 20.07 -9.58
C LYS A 243 -9.11 20.41 -11.05
N GLU A 244 -10.16 20.30 -11.87
CA GLU A 244 -10.13 20.67 -13.30
C GLU A 244 -9.91 22.17 -13.49
N TYR A 245 -10.38 23.00 -12.55
CA TYR A 245 -10.23 24.46 -12.60
C TYR A 245 -8.98 24.97 -11.88
N ASP A 246 -8.55 24.30 -10.79
CA ASP A 246 -7.34 24.69 -10.05
C ASP A 246 -6.51 23.48 -9.59
N SER A 247 -5.30 23.33 -10.15
CA SER A 247 -4.33 22.31 -9.71
C SER A 247 -3.87 22.45 -8.25
N LYS A 248 -4.06 23.61 -7.63
CA LYS A 248 -3.74 23.94 -6.24
C LYS A 248 -4.99 24.07 -5.37
N PHE A 249 -6.15 23.59 -5.84
CA PHE A 249 -7.43 23.67 -5.10
C PHE A 249 -7.29 23.26 -3.62
N TYR A 250 -6.49 22.22 -3.34
CA TYR A 250 -6.28 21.71 -2.00
C TYR A 250 -5.42 22.62 -1.10
N ASP A 251 -4.56 23.48 -1.66
CA ASP A 251 -3.74 24.41 -0.88
C ASP A 251 -4.58 25.44 -0.11
N ILE A 252 -5.86 25.61 -0.50
CA ILE A 252 -6.83 26.41 0.24
C ILE A 252 -6.97 25.88 1.68
N PHE A 253 -7.05 24.57 1.88
CA PHE A 253 -7.13 23.98 3.23
C PHE A 253 -5.90 24.28 4.09
N LEU A 254 -4.77 24.60 3.47
CA LEU A 254 -3.47 24.71 4.14
C LEU A 254 -3.10 26.16 4.49
N ASN A 255 -3.76 27.14 3.88
CA ASN A 255 -3.48 28.55 4.11
C ASN A 255 -4.51 29.21 5.06
N LYS A 256 -4.34 30.51 5.29
CA LYS A 256 -5.23 31.31 6.14
C LYS A 256 -6.70 31.32 5.68
N THR A 257 -6.95 31.25 4.37
CA THR A 257 -8.33 31.15 3.87
C THR A 257 -8.98 29.84 4.31
N GLY A 258 -8.24 28.73 4.35
CA GLY A 258 -8.71 27.48 4.92
C GLY A 258 -9.01 27.60 6.42
N ASP A 259 -8.17 28.32 7.17
CA ASP A 259 -8.38 28.57 8.60
C ASP A 259 -9.70 29.32 8.84
N ASP A 260 -9.92 30.37 8.05
CA ASP A 260 -11.13 31.18 8.10
C ASP A 260 -12.37 30.31 7.75
N LEU A 261 -12.28 29.44 6.73
CA LEU A 261 -13.38 28.58 6.31
C LEU A 261 -13.74 27.51 7.36
N ILE A 262 -12.75 26.87 7.99
CA ILE A 262 -12.97 25.89 9.06
C ILE A 262 -13.64 26.57 10.26
N THR A 263 -13.17 27.75 10.63
CA THR A 263 -13.75 28.55 11.72
C THR A 263 -15.17 29.01 11.39
N SER A 264 -15.43 29.41 10.14
CA SER A 264 -16.76 29.80 9.70
C SER A 264 -17.75 28.63 9.71
N PHE A 265 -17.31 27.41 9.38
CA PHE A 265 -18.15 26.22 9.50
C PHE A 265 -18.57 25.93 10.96
N TYR A 266 -17.63 26.09 11.90
CA TYR A 266 -17.93 26.04 13.34
C TYR A 266 -18.97 27.09 13.73
N ASN A 267 -18.77 28.34 13.30
CA ASN A 267 -19.68 29.45 13.59
C ASN A 267 -21.09 29.23 12.99
N LEU A 268 -21.18 28.75 11.75
CA LEU A 268 -22.44 28.38 11.11
C LEU A 268 -23.19 27.35 11.96
N THR A 269 -22.48 26.30 12.39
CA THR A 269 -23.06 25.23 13.23
C THR A 269 -23.59 25.77 14.55
N HIS A 270 -22.85 26.67 15.18
CA HIS A 270 -23.28 27.35 16.40
C HIS A 270 -24.50 28.26 16.17
N LYS A 271 -24.58 28.89 15.00
CA LYS A 271 -25.65 29.82 14.63
C LYS A 271 -26.99 29.12 14.44
N TYR A 272 -27.05 28.05 13.63
CA TYR A 272 -28.33 27.37 13.40
C TYR A 272 -28.79 26.55 14.61
N THR A 273 -27.86 26.06 15.45
CA THR A 273 -28.19 25.32 16.67
C THR A 273 -28.45 26.19 17.91
N GLU A 274 -28.38 27.52 17.78
CA GLU A 274 -28.53 28.47 18.91
C GLU A 274 -27.54 28.20 20.04
N GLY A 275 -26.31 27.82 19.67
CA GLY A 275 -25.21 27.45 20.57
C GLY A 275 -25.31 26.08 21.23
N LYS A 276 -26.34 25.29 20.90
CA LYS A 276 -26.48 23.92 21.39
C LYS A 276 -26.01 22.94 20.32
N ILE A 277 -24.70 22.89 20.06
CA ILE A 277 -24.09 22.06 19.00
C ILE A 277 -24.54 20.59 19.05
N ARG A 278 -24.72 20.03 20.26
CA ARG A 278 -25.23 18.67 20.47
C ARG A 278 -26.60 18.40 19.82
N ASN A 279 -27.40 19.42 19.58
CA ASN A 279 -28.66 19.30 18.84
C ASN A 279 -28.48 19.00 17.35
N SER A 280 -27.25 18.94 16.87
CA SER A 280 -26.88 18.58 15.50
C SER A 280 -25.94 17.38 15.48
N VAL A 281 -24.84 17.43 16.24
CA VAL A 281 -23.83 16.35 16.24
C VAL A 281 -24.26 15.07 16.97
N ASP A 282 -25.27 15.12 17.84
CA ASP A 282 -25.87 13.95 18.48
C ASP A 282 -27.29 13.66 17.91
N LEU A 283 -27.73 14.43 16.91
CA LEU A 283 -29.06 14.31 16.30
C LEU A 283 -29.06 13.22 15.24
N THR A 284 -29.85 12.16 15.44
CA THR A 284 -29.97 11.09 14.45
C THR A 284 -30.81 11.52 13.25
N ARG A 285 -30.60 10.86 12.10
CA ARG A 285 -31.45 11.02 10.90
C ARG A 285 -32.95 10.86 11.23
N ASP A 286 -33.36 9.80 11.93
CA ASP A 286 -34.76 9.59 12.30
C ASP A 286 -35.34 10.72 13.18
N GLN A 287 -34.53 11.29 14.08
CA GLN A 287 -34.92 12.44 14.89
C GLN A 287 -35.05 13.71 14.04
N ALA A 288 -34.16 13.91 13.05
CA ALA A 288 -34.25 15.02 12.10
C ALA A 288 -35.51 14.91 11.23
N PHE A 289 -35.82 13.72 10.72
CA PHE A 289 -37.05 13.44 9.98
C PHE A 289 -38.29 13.71 10.84
N SER A 290 -38.30 13.19 12.07
CA SER A 290 -39.40 13.42 13.01
C SER A 290 -39.59 14.91 13.27
N ALA A 291 -38.50 15.65 13.49
CA ALA A 291 -38.56 17.09 13.67
C ALA A 291 -39.15 17.81 12.44
N PHE A 292 -38.74 17.44 11.23
CA PHE A 292 -39.31 17.97 9.99
C PHE A 292 -40.82 17.67 9.89
N THR A 293 -41.24 16.42 10.09
CA THR A 293 -42.66 16.03 9.99
C THR A 293 -43.57 16.70 11.04
N THR A 294 -43.01 17.09 12.18
CA THR A 294 -43.70 17.87 13.23
C THR A 294 -43.55 19.39 13.07
N GLU A 295 -43.03 19.86 11.94
CA GLU A 295 -42.74 21.28 11.64
C GLU A 295 -41.78 21.96 12.64
N ASN A 296 -41.02 21.17 13.39
CA ASN A 296 -39.94 21.61 14.29
C ASN A 296 -38.58 21.79 13.57
N SER A 297 -38.57 21.66 12.24
CA SER A 297 -37.47 22.04 11.34
C SER A 297 -38.08 22.51 10.03
N THR A 298 -37.60 23.63 9.49
CA THR A 298 -38.09 24.23 8.24
C THR A 298 -37.68 23.41 7.03
N PHE A 299 -36.45 22.90 7.06
CA PHE A 299 -35.88 22.04 6.04
C PHE A 299 -35.50 20.70 6.64
N LEU A 300 -35.59 19.64 5.85
CA LEU A 300 -34.93 18.36 6.09
C LEU A 300 -33.83 18.20 5.05
N ARG A 301 -32.57 18.06 5.50
CA ARG A 301 -31.47 17.62 4.64
C ARG A 301 -31.53 16.09 4.55
N GLY A 302 -31.56 15.56 3.34
CA GLY A 302 -31.56 14.12 3.07
C GLY A 302 -31.24 13.80 1.62
N LYS A 303 -31.09 12.52 1.31
CA LYS A 303 -30.80 12.04 -0.05
C LYS A 303 -31.96 12.28 -1.01
N ALA A 304 -31.67 12.56 -2.27
CA ALA A 304 -32.67 12.76 -3.33
C ALA A 304 -33.55 11.52 -3.56
N SER A 305 -32.99 10.31 -3.37
CA SER A 305 -33.74 9.05 -3.44
C SER A 305 -34.89 8.93 -2.42
N LEU A 306 -34.89 9.74 -1.36
CA LEU A 306 -35.97 9.81 -0.38
C LEU A 306 -37.26 10.45 -0.94
N TYR A 307 -37.17 11.21 -2.04
CA TYR A 307 -38.30 11.99 -2.55
C TYR A 307 -39.51 11.12 -2.92
N SER A 308 -39.28 9.96 -3.54
CA SER A 308 -40.35 9.01 -3.88
C SER A 308 -41.08 8.51 -2.63
N ILE A 309 -40.32 8.16 -1.59
CA ILE A 309 -40.83 7.67 -0.32
C ILE A 309 -41.67 8.75 0.36
N LEU A 310 -41.18 9.99 0.42
CA LEU A 310 -41.92 11.11 1.04
C LEU A 310 -43.22 11.42 0.30
N ARG A 311 -43.17 11.44 -1.03
CA ARG A 311 -44.35 11.68 -1.88
C ARG A 311 -45.43 10.63 -1.67
N ASP A 312 -45.04 9.38 -1.49
CA ASP A 312 -45.97 8.26 -1.39
C ASP A 312 -46.46 8.02 0.06
N SER A 313 -45.64 8.31 1.07
CA SER A 313 -45.93 8.04 2.49
C SER A 313 -46.61 9.20 3.25
N LEU A 314 -46.35 10.47 2.89
CA LEU A 314 -46.83 11.64 3.63
C LEU A 314 -48.04 12.35 2.99
N ARG A 315 -48.71 11.73 2.03
CA ARG A 315 -49.99 12.21 1.44
C ARG A 315 -51.18 12.32 2.41
N VAL A 316 -50.94 12.18 3.71
CA VAL A 316 -51.97 12.03 4.74
C VAL A 316 -52.61 13.38 5.16
N ASN A 317 -52.03 14.54 4.82
CA ASN A 317 -52.52 15.85 5.30
C ASN A 317 -52.67 16.97 4.24
N ASP A 318 -52.82 16.64 2.94
CA ASP A 318 -52.92 17.62 1.83
C ASP A 318 -51.73 18.61 1.69
N THR A 319 -50.66 18.47 2.48
CA THR A 319 -49.45 19.29 2.41
C THR A 319 -48.43 18.67 1.46
N GLU A 320 -48.24 19.32 0.33
CA GLU A 320 -47.26 18.88 -0.68
C GLU A 320 -45.83 19.21 -0.20
N ILE A 321 -44.94 18.22 -0.25
CA ILE A 321 -43.51 18.37 0.05
C ILE A 321 -42.75 18.49 -1.26
N SER A 322 -41.91 19.51 -1.37
CA SER A 322 -40.98 19.69 -2.47
C SER A 322 -39.55 19.40 -2.05
N PHE A 323 -38.69 19.25 -3.04
CA PHE A 323 -37.27 19.00 -2.91
C PHE A 323 -36.51 20.05 -3.73
N THR A 324 -35.38 20.52 -3.21
CA THR A 324 -34.49 21.43 -3.93
C THR A 324 -33.03 21.09 -3.67
N LEU A 325 -32.13 21.56 -4.54
CA LEU A 325 -30.71 21.48 -4.30
C LEU A 325 -30.28 22.39 -3.13
N PRO A 326 -29.17 22.06 -2.44
CA PRO A 326 -28.61 22.92 -1.40
C PRO A 326 -28.14 24.29 -1.94
N PRO A 327 -27.77 25.23 -1.06
CA PRO A 327 -27.21 26.54 -1.42
C PRO A 327 -26.13 26.49 -2.51
N LYS A 328 -26.19 27.42 -3.46
CA LYS A 328 -25.41 27.45 -4.71
C LYS A 328 -25.54 26.22 -5.62
N LYS A 329 -26.61 25.44 -5.45
CA LYS A 329 -26.82 24.18 -6.16
C LYS A 329 -25.64 23.21 -5.98
N THR A 330 -24.89 23.34 -4.88
CA THR A 330 -23.68 22.57 -4.63
C THR A 330 -24.00 21.41 -3.70
N THR A 331 -23.63 20.19 -4.10
CA THR A 331 -23.95 18.97 -3.34
C THR A 331 -22.95 17.85 -3.63
N ASN A 332 -22.81 16.93 -2.68
CA ASN A 332 -22.05 15.69 -2.87
C ASN A 332 -22.82 14.75 -3.80
N LEU A 333 -22.13 14.29 -4.85
CA LEU A 333 -22.64 13.25 -5.72
C LEU A 333 -22.09 11.90 -5.26
N TYR A 334 -23.00 11.01 -4.90
CA TYR A 334 -22.70 9.66 -4.46
C TYR A 334 -22.91 8.72 -5.64
N HIS A 335 -21.84 8.01 -6.02
CA HIS A 335 -21.94 6.96 -7.01
C HIS A 335 -22.04 5.62 -6.29
N ARG A 336 -22.89 4.73 -6.79
CA ARG A 336 -22.99 3.36 -6.28
C ARG A 336 -22.68 2.37 -7.38
N TYR A 337 -21.96 1.32 -7.02
CA TYR A 337 -21.49 0.30 -7.94
C TYR A 337 -21.98 -1.07 -7.52
N LEU A 338 -22.40 -1.88 -8.49
CA LEU A 338 -22.65 -3.30 -8.31
C LEU A 338 -21.32 -4.06 -8.44
N LEU A 339 -20.93 -4.69 -7.34
CA LEU A 339 -19.70 -5.47 -7.20
C LEU A 339 -20.06 -6.96 -7.08
N ALA A 340 -19.28 -7.84 -7.71
CA ALA A 340 -19.42 -9.29 -7.55
C ALA A 340 -18.37 -9.83 -6.59
N ASN A 341 -18.80 -10.65 -5.65
CA ASN A 341 -17.94 -11.29 -4.68
C ASN A 341 -17.15 -12.44 -5.33
N LYS A 342 -15.84 -12.25 -5.47
CA LYS A 342 -14.94 -13.24 -6.07
C LYS A 342 -14.94 -14.59 -5.34
N ALA A 343 -15.18 -14.60 -4.02
CA ALA A 343 -15.21 -15.82 -3.23
C ALA A 343 -16.42 -16.73 -3.55
N ARG A 344 -17.46 -16.18 -4.20
CA ARG A 344 -18.67 -16.90 -4.62
C ARG A 344 -18.60 -17.37 -6.08
N VAL A 345 -17.81 -16.68 -6.90
CA VAL A 345 -17.65 -16.99 -8.32
C VAL A 345 -17.02 -18.37 -8.54
N GLY A 346 -17.66 -19.20 -9.36
CA GLY A 346 -17.20 -20.54 -9.71
C GLY A 346 -17.54 -21.63 -8.68
N LYS A 347 -18.20 -21.28 -7.56
CA LYS A 347 -18.72 -22.27 -6.60
C LYS A 347 -20.05 -22.86 -7.08
N GLU A 348 -21.07 -22.01 -7.20
CA GLU A 348 -22.41 -22.40 -7.63
C GLU A 348 -22.68 -21.98 -9.08
N LEU A 349 -22.27 -20.76 -9.45
CA LEU A 349 -22.45 -20.21 -10.79
C LEU A 349 -21.11 -19.79 -11.41
N SER A 350 -21.03 -19.90 -12.74
CA SER A 350 -19.82 -19.50 -13.48
C SER A 350 -19.63 -17.98 -13.47
N ALA A 351 -18.38 -17.52 -13.65
CA ALA A 351 -18.06 -16.10 -13.80
C ALA A 351 -18.88 -15.41 -14.91
N LYS A 352 -19.14 -16.14 -16.01
CA LYS A 352 -19.96 -15.65 -17.12
C LYS A 352 -21.42 -15.40 -16.70
N VAL A 353 -21.99 -16.28 -15.89
CA VAL A 353 -23.35 -16.11 -15.34
C VAL A 353 -23.40 -14.91 -14.39
N PHE A 354 -22.40 -14.77 -13.50
CA PHE A 354 -22.27 -13.60 -12.62
C PHE A 354 -22.20 -12.28 -13.40
N ALA A 355 -21.37 -12.21 -14.44
CA ALA A 355 -21.25 -11.03 -15.27
C ALA A 355 -22.55 -10.69 -16.01
N GLU A 356 -23.27 -11.70 -16.51
CA GLU A 356 -24.55 -11.48 -17.21
C GLU A 356 -25.65 -11.00 -16.25
N ILE A 357 -25.71 -11.54 -15.02
CA ILE A 357 -26.60 -11.04 -13.98
C ILE A 357 -26.28 -9.59 -13.67
N ALA A 358 -25.00 -9.25 -13.46
CA ALA A 358 -24.57 -7.89 -13.18
C ALA A 358 -24.98 -6.92 -14.29
N LYS A 359 -24.76 -7.32 -15.56
CA LYS A 359 -25.14 -6.54 -16.74
C LYS A 359 -26.64 -6.28 -16.82
N ILE A 360 -27.50 -7.28 -16.55
CA ILE A 360 -28.95 -7.06 -16.53
C ILE A 360 -29.34 -6.15 -15.37
N LEU A 361 -28.74 -6.34 -14.19
CA LEU A 361 -29.03 -5.52 -13.01
C LEU A 361 -28.65 -4.05 -13.18
N THR A 362 -27.61 -3.77 -13.97
CA THR A 362 -27.17 -2.39 -14.30
C THR A 362 -27.69 -1.90 -15.65
N SER A 363 -28.50 -2.67 -16.36
CA SER A 363 -29.09 -2.26 -17.64
C SER A 363 -29.97 -1.01 -17.52
N LYS A 364 -30.16 -0.29 -18.65
CA LYS A 364 -31.06 0.86 -18.72
C LYS A 364 -32.47 0.53 -18.27
N GLU A 365 -33.02 -0.59 -18.73
CA GLU A 365 -34.37 -1.04 -18.41
C GLU A 365 -34.54 -1.28 -16.92
N MET A 366 -33.54 -1.89 -16.27
CA MET A 366 -33.59 -2.18 -14.85
C MET A 366 -33.41 -0.91 -14.00
N GLN A 367 -32.56 0.02 -14.44
CA GLN A 367 -32.41 1.33 -13.77
C GLN A 367 -33.67 2.18 -13.89
N LEU A 368 -34.30 2.24 -15.07
CA LEU A 368 -35.60 2.90 -15.26
C LEU A 368 -36.67 2.31 -14.35
N PHE A 369 -36.75 0.98 -14.29
CA PHE A 369 -37.70 0.31 -13.41
C PHE A 369 -37.49 0.68 -11.93
N ARG A 370 -36.23 0.75 -11.47
CA ARG A 370 -35.92 1.18 -10.10
C ARG A 370 -36.28 2.65 -9.86
N ALA A 371 -36.09 3.51 -10.86
CA ALA A 371 -36.50 4.92 -10.78
C ALA A 371 -38.02 5.06 -10.65
N GLU A 372 -38.77 4.40 -11.54
CA GLU A 372 -40.23 4.44 -11.56
C GLU A 372 -40.86 3.83 -10.29
N THR A 373 -40.27 2.75 -9.77
CA THR A 373 -40.86 1.96 -8.68
C THR A 373 -40.40 2.40 -7.29
N PHE A 374 -39.15 2.81 -7.15
CA PHE A 374 -38.51 3.08 -5.86
C PHE A 374 -37.92 4.49 -5.76
N GLY A 375 -37.88 5.27 -6.85
CA GLY A 375 -37.23 6.58 -6.88
C GLY A 375 -35.71 6.54 -6.93
N GLY A 376 -35.11 5.41 -7.33
CA GLY A 376 -33.68 5.36 -7.60
C GLY A 376 -33.29 6.30 -8.75
N ILE A 377 -32.10 6.89 -8.71
CA ILE A 377 -31.68 7.82 -9.75
C ILE A 377 -30.74 7.08 -10.71
N PRO A 378 -31.09 6.97 -12.01
CA PRO A 378 -30.25 6.30 -12.99
C PRO A 378 -28.90 6.99 -13.18
N THR A 379 -27.94 6.19 -13.60
CA THR A 379 -26.54 6.58 -13.89
C THR A 379 -26.37 7.14 -15.30
N PHE A 380 -27.42 7.66 -15.94
CA PHE A 380 -27.44 7.99 -17.36
C PHE A 380 -26.54 9.18 -17.73
N ASP A 381 -25.86 9.08 -18.89
CA ASP A 381 -25.24 10.23 -19.54
C ASP A 381 -26.32 11.13 -20.14
N LEU A 382 -26.71 12.17 -19.40
CA LEU A 382 -27.75 13.11 -19.83
C LEU A 382 -27.39 13.86 -21.12
N LYS A 383 -26.13 13.88 -21.55
CA LYS A 383 -25.73 14.44 -22.86
C LYS A 383 -26.34 13.64 -24.03
N LYS A 384 -26.75 12.40 -23.79
CA LYS A 384 -27.40 11.52 -24.77
C LYS A 384 -28.92 11.59 -24.73
N LYS A 385 -29.52 12.47 -23.92
CA LYS A 385 -30.97 12.64 -23.79
C LYS A 385 -31.67 12.84 -25.15
N ASP A 386 -31.04 13.52 -26.10
CA ASP A 386 -31.63 13.76 -27.43
C ASP A 386 -31.44 12.59 -28.41
N SER A 387 -30.51 11.66 -28.13
CA SER A 387 -30.17 10.54 -29.02
C SER A 387 -30.60 9.17 -28.49
N ASP A 388 -30.95 9.06 -27.21
CA ASP A 388 -31.37 7.82 -26.55
C ASP A 388 -32.79 7.96 -25.97
N ASP A 389 -33.73 7.21 -26.54
CA ASP A 389 -35.15 7.28 -26.19
C ASP A 389 -35.44 6.91 -24.73
N GLN A 390 -34.63 6.04 -24.10
CA GLN A 390 -34.82 5.63 -22.71
C GLN A 390 -34.36 6.72 -21.74
N ILE A 391 -33.23 7.38 -22.05
CA ILE A 391 -32.75 8.54 -21.28
C ILE A 391 -33.74 9.70 -21.41
N LYS A 392 -34.25 9.93 -22.62
CA LYS A 392 -35.31 10.91 -22.88
C LYS A 392 -36.55 10.63 -22.05
N LYS A 393 -37.05 9.39 -22.09
CA LYS A 393 -38.22 8.94 -21.34
C LYS A 393 -38.06 9.24 -19.85
N TYR A 394 -36.91 8.92 -19.26
CA TYR A 394 -36.62 9.24 -17.86
C TYR A 394 -36.76 10.74 -17.58
N CYS A 395 -36.15 11.59 -18.40
CA CYS A 395 -36.21 13.02 -18.19
C CYS A 395 -37.59 13.65 -18.47
N ASP A 396 -38.40 13.03 -19.31
CA ASP A 396 -39.78 13.46 -19.54
C ASP A 396 -40.68 13.09 -18.34
N GLU A 397 -40.43 11.94 -17.70
CA GLU A 397 -41.17 11.49 -16.51
C GLU A 397 -40.69 12.17 -15.21
N PHE A 398 -39.38 12.47 -15.10
CA PHE A 398 -38.74 13.07 -13.93
C PHE A 398 -38.00 14.37 -14.27
N PRO A 399 -38.68 15.39 -14.79
CA PRO A 399 -38.04 16.61 -15.33
C PRO A 399 -37.23 17.37 -14.28
N MET A 400 -37.74 17.46 -13.05
CA MET A 400 -37.05 18.11 -11.93
C MET A 400 -35.70 17.45 -11.63
N MET A 401 -35.66 16.11 -11.58
CA MET A 401 -34.42 15.39 -11.27
C MET A 401 -33.39 15.55 -12.38
N CYS A 402 -33.81 15.49 -13.66
CA CYS A 402 -32.88 15.76 -14.76
C CYS A 402 -32.36 17.20 -14.74
N GLU A 403 -33.20 18.19 -14.45
CA GLU A 403 -32.76 19.59 -14.29
C GLU A 403 -31.71 19.73 -13.18
N TYR A 404 -31.91 19.06 -12.05
CA TYR A 404 -30.95 19.06 -10.95
C TYR A 404 -29.64 18.39 -11.34
N LEU A 405 -29.68 17.22 -11.98
CA LEU A 405 -28.47 16.53 -12.45
C LEU A 405 -27.66 17.33 -13.49
N GLU A 406 -28.33 18.16 -14.28
CA GLU A 406 -27.71 19.05 -15.27
C GLU A 406 -27.16 20.33 -14.65
N THR A 407 -27.86 20.91 -13.67
CA THR A 407 -27.52 22.23 -13.10
C THR A 407 -26.74 22.19 -11.79
N MET A 408 -26.64 21.03 -11.12
CA MET A 408 -25.93 20.92 -9.85
C MET A 408 -24.40 21.06 -10.01
N ASN A 409 -23.79 21.74 -9.05
CA ASN A 409 -22.36 21.79 -8.86
C ASN A 409 -21.92 20.54 -8.08
N LYS A 410 -21.54 19.51 -8.84
CA LYS A 410 -21.21 18.16 -8.35
C LYS A 410 -19.90 18.15 -7.56
N ILE A 411 -19.94 17.65 -6.33
CA ILE A 411 -18.76 17.36 -5.53
C ILE A 411 -18.48 15.86 -5.58
N HIS A 412 -17.28 15.49 -6.04
CA HIS A 412 -16.75 14.14 -5.93
C HIS A 412 -15.73 14.10 -4.78
N ILE A 413 -16.20 13.76 -3.58
CA ILE A 413 -15.45 13.98 -2.34
C ILE A 413 -14.10 13.25 -2.31
N LYS A 414 -14.04 12.02 -2.84
CA LYS A 414 -12.79 11.23 -2.94
C LYS A 414 -11.71 11.91 -3.78
N GLU A 415 -12.10 12.68 -4.81
CA GLU A 415 -11.15 13.40 -5.65
C GLU A 415 -10.51 14.59 -4.94
N ILE A 416 -11.27 15.25 -4.05
CA ILE A 416 -10.77 16.38 -3.25
C ILE A 416 -9.61 15.92 -2.38
N PHE A 417 -9.76 14.76 -1.74
CA PHE A 417 -8.76 14.20 -0.83
C PHE A 417 -7.73 13.29 -1.52
N ASN A 418 -7.65 13.33 -2.85
CA ASN A 418 -6.55 12.77 -3.64
C ASN A 418 -5.75 13.88 -4.38
N PRO A 419 -5.18 14.86 -3.64
CA PRO A 419 -4.55 16.04 -4.24
C PRO A 419 -3.17 15.75 -4.84
N SER A 420 -2.54 14.64 -4.47
CA SER A 420 -1.18 14.30 -4.90
C SER A 420 -0.99 12.79 -5.00
N LYS A 421 0.02 12.35 -5.76
CA LYS A 421 0.41 10.94 -5.82
C LYS A 421 0.92 10.35 -4.49
N TYR A 422 1.13 11.20 -3.48
CA TYR A 422 1.56 10.83 -2.14
C TYR A 422 0.43 10.92 -1.12
N ALA A 423 -0.79 11.18 -1.60
CA ALA A 423 -1.96 11.25 -0.74
C ALA A 423 -2.13 9.94 0.05
N VAL A 424 -2.67 10.06 1.26
CA VAL A 424 -3.16 8.89 2.00
C VAL A 424 -4.28 8.22 1.20
N PRO A 425 -4.50 6.90 1.37
CA PRO A 425 -5.73 6.28 0.90
C PRO A 425 -6.94 6.96 1.53
N TYR A 426 -8.04 7.04 0.77
CA TYR A 426 -9.25 7.73 1.21
C TYR A 426 -9.84 7.12 2.48
N PHE A 427 -9.61 5.81 2.71
CA PHE A 427 -9.96 5.12 3.95
C PHE A 427 -9.48 5.86 5.21
N GLU A 428 -8.24 6.37 5.22
CA GLU A 428 -7.73 7.12 6.38
C GLU A 428 -8.41 8.47 6.54
N VAL A 429 -8.83 9.09 5.44
CA VAL A 429 -9.51 10.38 5.47
C VAL A 429 -10.88 10.24 6.13
N GLU A 430 -11.73 9.36 5.60
CA GLU A 430 -13.07 9.09 6.13
C GLU A 430 -13.03 8.64 7.59
N ARG A 431 -12.02 7.86 7.95
CA ARG A 431 -11.86 7.38 9.31
C ARG A 431 -11.50 8.50 10.29
N PHE A 432 -10.60 9.40 9.94
CA PHE A 432 -9.97 10.28 10.93
C PHE A 432 -10.45 11.72 10.87
N LEU A 433 -10.61 12.30 9.67
CA LEU A 433 -10.94 13.71 9.52
C LEU A 433 -12.32 14.07 10.11
N PRO A 434 -13.40 13.29 9.89
CA PRO A 434 -14.72 13.63 10.42
C PRO A 434 -14.75 13.61 11.95
N ILE A 435 -14.03 12.67 12.56
CA ILE A 435 -13.89 12.58 14.01
C ILE A 435 -13.21 13.84 14.57
N GLN A 436 -12.17 14.37 13.89
CA GLN A 436 -11.52 15.61 14.35
C GLN A 436 -12.44 16.83 14.18
N ILE A 437 -13.20 16.90 13.08
CA ILE A 437 -14.22 17.94 12.87
C ILE A 437 -15.27 17.87 13.98
N TYR A 438 -15.76 16.67 14.32
CA TYR A 438 -16.72 16.45 15.41
C TYR A 438 -16.19 16.99 16.74
N TYR A 439 -14.95 16.66 17.11
CA TYR A 439 -14.35 17.17 18.35
C TYR A 439 -14.22 18.69 18.36
N TYR A 440 -13.77 19.29 17.25
CA TYR A 440 -13.69 20.74 17.13
C TYR A 440 -15.06 21.42 17.22
N LEU A 441 -16.11 20.84 16.60
CA LEU A 441 -17.47 21.36 16.71
C LEU A 441 -17.97 21.39 18.16
N ILE A 442 -17.62 20.38 18.97
CA ILE A 442 -18.06 20.30 20.37
C ILE A 442 -17.24 21.22 21.29
N SER A 443 -15.91 21.24 21.12
CA SER A 443 -15.02 21.92 22.05
C SER A 443 -14.78 23.38 21.70
N GLY A 444 -14.77 23.72 20.40
CA GLY A 444 -14.28 24.99 19.88
C GLY A 444 -12.81 25.28 20.21
N SER A 445 -12.03 24.26 20.61
CA SER A 445 -10.67 24.44 21.12
C SER A 445 -9.65 24.67 19.99
N GLN A 446 -8.61 25.47 20.28
CA GLN A 446 -7.51 25.66 19.33
C GLN A 446 -6.71 24.36 19.11
N GLU A 447 -6.64 23.49 20.12
CA GLU A 447 -5.94 22.21 20.03
C GLU A 447 -6.59 21.31 18.96
N ASP A 448 -7.92 21.17 18.99
CA ASP A 448 -8.65 20.37 17.99
C ASP A 448 -8.55 20.98 16.59
N PHE A 449 -8.56 22.31 16.49
CA PHE A 449 -8.32 23.02 15.24
C PHE A 449 -6.93 22.71 14.65
N ASP A 450 -5.88 22.79 15.48
CA ASP A 450 -4.50 22.50 15.08
C ASP A 450 -4.35 21.04 14.62
N VAL A 451 -5.09 20.11 15.24
CA VAL A 451 -5.15 18.70 14.81
C VAL A 451 -5.81 18.57 13.43
N ILE A 452 -6.93 19.25 13.16
CA ILE A 452 -7.57 19.26 11.83
C ILE A 452 -6.57 19.79 10.79
N LYS A 453 -5.85 20.88 11.08
CA LYS A 453 -4.83 21.45 10.21
C LYS A 453 -3.71 20.47 9.92
N HIS A 454 -3.22 19.78 10.95
CA HIS A 454 -2.19 18.75 10.81
C HIS A 454 -2.67 17.60 9.92
N VAL A 455 -3.88 17.09 10.17
CA VAL A 455 -4.52 16.03 9.38
C VAL A 455 -4.65 16.44 7.92
N LEU A 456 -5.23 17.61 7.63
CA LEU A 456 -5.39 18.14 6.26
C LEU A 456 -4.05 18.30 5.55
N TYR A 457 -3.01 18.77 6.25
CA TYR A 457 -1.66 18.87 5.71
C TYR A 457 -1.08 17.50 5.36
N ASN A 458 -1.22 16.54 6.26
CA ASN A 458 -0.69 15.19 6.11
C ASN A 458 -1.47 14.33 5.11
N ILE A 459 -2.70 14.73 4.71
CA ILE A 459 -3.37 14.14 3.53
C ILE A 459 -2.55 14.41 2.28
N LYS A 460 -2.13 15.67 2.05
CA LYS A 460 -1.43 16.04 0.80
C LYS A 460 0.05 15.70 0.83
N TYR A 461 0.72 15.98 1.94
CA TYR A 461 2.15 15.86 2.11
C TYR A 461 2.51 14.70 3.03
N ILE A 462 3.63 14.04 2.75
CA ILE A 462 4.18 13.05 3.68
C ILE A 462 4.90 13.83 4.78
N VAL A 463 4.24 13.98 5.92
CA VAL A 463 4.87 14.58 7.10
C VAL A 463 5.88 13.58 7.64
N THR A 464 7.15 13.84 7.36
CA THR A 464 8.27 13.30 8.12
C THR A 464 8.77 14.42 9.01
N ASN A 465 8.88 14.22 10.33
CA ASN A 465 9.26 15.27 11.27
C ASN A 465 10.47 16.09 10.82
N GLY A 466 10.24 17.33 10.36
CA GLY A 466 11.23 18.28 9.86
C GLY A 466 10.92 18.75 8.43
N GLU A 467 9.99 19.70 8.31
CA GLU A 467 9.76 20.38 7.04
C GLU A 467 10.92 21.32 6.71
N GLY A 468 11.35 21.33 5.44
CA GLY A 468 12.43 22.17 4.92
C GLY A 468 13.75 21.45 4.67
N PHE A 469 14.77 22.21 4.27
CA PHE A 469 16.11 21.68 4.03
C PHE A 469 16.70 21.14 5.34
N SER A 470 16.73 19.81 5.46
CA SER A 470 17.34 19.16 6.61
C SER A 470 18.86 19.08 6.42
N TRP A 471 19.59 19.88 7.20
CA TRP A 471 21.06 19.82 7.25
C TRP A 471 21.57 18.39 7.50
N TYR A 472 20.81 17.57 8.23
CA TYR A 472 21.14 16.16 8.46
C TYR A 472 21.17 15.33 7.18
N ILE A 473 20.22 15.54 6.25
CA ILE A 473 20.23 14.86 4.95
C ILE A 473 21.45 15.31 4.14
N PHE A 474 21.72 16.61 4.11
CA PHE A 474 22.88 17.16 3.41
C PHE A 474 24.19 16.56 3.92
N PHE A 475 24.41 16.56 5.25
CA PHE A 475 25.61 15.95 5.83
C PHE A 475 25.67 14.44 5.61
N SER A 476 24.55 13.73 5.60
CA SER A 476 24.49 12.30 5.24
C SER A 476 25.02 12.07 3.82
N ILE A 477 24.60 12.89 2.85
CA ILE A 477 25.07 12.81 1.46
C ILE A 477 26.58 13.09 1.36
N VAL A 478 27.07 14.10 2.08
CA VAL A 478 28.51 14.42 2.12
C VAL A 478 29.32 13.26 2.68
N CYS A 479 28.87 12.62 3.77
CA CYS A 479 29.52 11.43 4.35
C CYS A 479 29.60 10.30 3.32
N ILE A 480 28.49 9.99 2.65
CA ILE A 480 28.44 8.93 1.63
C ILE A 480 29.42 9.23 0.48
N ILE A 481 29.50 10.47 0.01
CA ILE A 481 30.44 10.87 -1.05
C ILE A 481 31.89 10.64 -0.61
N ILE A 482 32.25 11.05 0.61
CA ILE A 482 33.61 10.83 1.16
C ILE A 482 33.91 9.32 1.24
N SER A 483 32.98 8.53 1.77
CA SER A 483 33.10 7.07 1.89
C SER A 483 33.25 6.39 0.51
N LEU A 484 32.53 6.86 -0.50
CA LEU A 484 32.65 6.39 -1.89
C LEU A 484 34.02 6.71 -2.48
N VAL A 485 34.53 7.94 -2.29
CA VAL A 485 35.88 8.32 -2.76
C VAL A 485 36.94 7.42 -2.15
N ILE A 486 36.86 7.14 -0.85
CA ILE A 486 37.78 6.21 -0.17
C ILE A 486 37.65 4.80 -0.78
N SER A 487 36.42 4.31 -0.96
CA SER A 487 36.14 2.99 -1.52
C SER A 487 36.72 2.82 -2.93
N TYR A 488 36.44 3.74 -3.85
CA TYR A 488 37.01 3.72 -5.21
C TYR A 488 38.52 3.93 -5.22
N GLY A 489 39.07 4.72 -4.29
CA GLY A 489 40.50 4.82 -4.06
C GLY A 489 41.14 3.46 -3.74
N THR A 490 40.50 2.64 -2.90
CA THR A 490 41.00 1.29 -2.61
C THR A 490 40.97 0.37 -3.84
N ILE A 491 39.96 0.48 -4.71
CA ILE A 491 39.92 -0.25 -5.99
C ILE A 491 41.08 0.17 -6.89
N TYR A 492 41.32 1.48 -7.03
CA TYR A 492 42.43 2.01 -7.82
C TYR A 492 43.79 1.48 -7.34
N PHE A 493 44.07 1.55 -6.03
CA PHE A 493 45.34 1.06 -5.48
C PHE A 493 45.47 -0.47 -5.57
N THR A 494 44.37 -1.21 -5.38
CA THR A 494 44.36 -2.67 -5.55
C THR A 494 44.72 -3.08 -6.98
N ASN A 495 44.26 -2.31 -7.98
CA ASN A 495 44.63 -2.51 -9.39
C ASN A 495 46.08 -2.09 -9.67
N LYS A 496 46.53 -0.96 -9.12
CA LYS A 496 47.90 -0.47 -9.28
C LYS A 496 48.93 -1.48 -8.76
N PHE A 497 48.65 -2.09 -7.61
CA PHE A 497 49.54 -3.04 -6.95
C PHE A 497 49.15 -4.52 -7.18
N LYS A 498 48.38 -4.83 -8.22
CA LYS A 498 47.86 -6.19 -8.50
C LYS A 498 48.93 -7.28 -8.60
N ASP A 499 50.14 -6.90 -9.01
CA ASP A 499 51.26 -7.82 -9.20
C ASP A 499 52.07 -8.04 -7.90
N HIS A 500 51.86 -7.21 -6.87
CA HIS A 500 52.55 -7.33 -5.60
C HIS A 500 52.11 -8.62 -4.86
N PRO A 501 53.05 -9.42 -4.29
CA PRO A 501 52.72 -10.72 -3.67
C PRO A 501 51.59 -10.67 -2.65
N SER A 502 51.56 -9.64 -1.80
CA SER A 502 50.51 -9.43 -0.78
C SER A 502 49.10 -9.26 -1.37
N ILE A 503 48.97 -8.74 -2.58
CA ILE A 503 47.68 -8.44 -3.22
C ILE A 503 47.31 -9.52 -4.25
N LYS A 504 48.30 -10.13 -4.91
CA LYS A 504 48.09 -11.21 -5.87
C LYS A 504 47.39 -12.44 -5.26
N ILE A 505 47.68 -12.75 -3.99
CA ILE A 505 47.12 -13.93 -3.29
C ILE A 505 45.59 -13.86 -3.16
N ILE A 506 45.04 -12.66 -2.96
CA ILE A 506 43.59 -12.48 -2.75
C ILE A 506 42.77 -12.38 -4.04
N SER A 507 43.40 -12.55 -5.20
CA SER A 507 42.75 -12.43 -6.51
C SER A 507 42.10 -11.04 -6.69
N PRO A 508 42.88 -10.02 -7.08
CA PRO A 508 42.47 -8.60 -7.09
C PRO A 508 41.13 -8.34 -7.78
N SER A 509 40.82 -9.08 -8.85
CA SER A 509 39.56 -8.93 -9.57
C SER A 509 38.32 -9.27 -8.74
N PHE A 510 38.35 -10.32 -7.92
CA PHE A 510 37.23 -10.68 -7.07
C PHE A 510 37.13 -9.73 -5.87
N CYS A 511 38.27 -9.31 -5.31
CA CYS A 511 38.28 -8.27 -4.28
C CYS A 511 37.66 -6.96 -4.77
N ASN A 512 37.99 -6.51 -5.98
CA ASN A 512 37.39 -5.31 -6.55
C ASN A 512 35.88 -5.44 -6.74
N MET A 513 35.37 -6.62 -7.14
CA MET A 513 33.92 -6.86 -7.22
C MET A 513 33.25 -6.75 -5.85
N ILE A 514 33.86 -7.34 -4.81
CA ILE A 514 33.34 -7.27 -3.44
C ILE A 514 33.37 -5.82 -2.94
N VAL A 515 34.48 -5.10 -3.14
CA VAL A 515 34.59 -3.68 -2.76
C VAL A 515 33.52 -2.86 -3.49
N PHE A 516 33.30 -3.09 -4.79
CA PHE A 516 32.26 -2.41 -5.56
C PHE A 516 30.85 -2.71 -5.03
N GLY A 517 30.53 -3.97 -4.72
CA GLY A 517 29.28 -4.32 -4.04
C GLY A 517 29.14 -3.63 -2.67
N SER A 518 30.21 -3.60 -1.88
CA SER A 518 30.24 -2.85 -0.62
C SER A 518 30.04 -1.35 -0.82
N SER A 519 30.63 -0.74 -1.87
CA SER A 519 30.37 0.67 -2.24
C SER A 519 28.89 0.89 -2.57
N MET A 520 28.24 -0.06 -3.26
CA MET A 520 26.81 0.02 -3.52
C MET A 520 25.98 0.01 -2.22
N SER A 521 26.45 -0.63 -1.15
CA SER A 521 25.77 -0.59 0.16
C SER A 521 25.82 0.77 0.84
N LEU A 522 26.78 1.64 0.52
CA LEU A 522 26.82 3.03 1.02
C LEU A 522 25.64 3.86 0.50
N ILE A 523 25.15 3.56 -0.71
CA ILE A 523 24.06 4.31 -1.35
C ILE A 523 22.68 3.85 -0.87
N LYS A 524 22.56 2.63 -0.31
CA LYS A 524 21.27 2.04 0.12
C LYS A 524 20.40 2.97 0.98
N PRO A 525 20.92 3.67 2.01
CA PRO A 525 20.11 4.57 2.83
C PRO A 525 19.40 5.67 2.02
N LEU A 526 20.01 6.17 0.94
CA LEU A 526 19.44 7.23 0.10
C LEU A 526 18.14 6.80 -0.58
N PHE A 527 17.94 5.50 -0.81
CA PHE A 527 16.67 5.01 -1.39
C PHE A 527 15.47 5.17 -0.46
N ARG A 528 15.68 5.54 0.82
CA ARG A 528 14.57 5.88 1.72
C ARG A 528 14.09 7.32 1.59
N LEU A 529 14.86 8.20 0.96
CA LEU A 529 14.51 9.61 0.80
C LEU A 529 13.62 9.84 -0.43
N PRO A 530 12.71 10.83 -0.44
CA PRO A 530 11.93 11.16 -1.62
C PRO A 530 12.82 11.53 -2.83
N PRO A 531 12.31 11.44 -4.09
CA PRO A 531 10.93 11.15 -4.47
C PRO A 531 10.57 9.66 -4.40
N TYR A 532 9.30 9.37 -4.12
CA TYR A 532 8.75 8.02 -4.10
C TYR A 532 8.08 7.71 -5.44
N SER A 533 8.30 6.51 -5.98
CA SER A 533 7.69 6.06 -7.22
C SER A 533 7.72 4.55 -7.35
N TYR A 534 6.81 4.00 -8.15
CA TYR A 534 6.82 2.57 -8.50
C TYR A 534 8.14 2.15 -9.16
N PHE A 535 8.69 3.01 -10.05
CA PHE A 535 9.99 2.76 -10.68
C PHE A 535 11.11 2.62 -9.65
N LYS A 536 11.14 3.50 -8.65
CA LYS A 536 12.15 3.47 -7.60
C LYS A 536 12.08 2.17 -6.79
N ILE A 537 10.87 1.69 -6.45
CA ILE A 537 10.71 0.40 -5.76
C ILE A 537 11.32 -0.73 -6.60
N ARG A 538 10.93 -0.83 -7.87
CA ARG A 538 11.43 -1.86 -8.80
C ARG A 538 12.95 -1.81 -8.93
N PHE A 539 13.51 -0.61 -9.09
CA PHE A 539 14.94 -0.39 -9.15
C PHE A 539 15.64 -0.84 -7.86
N VAL A 540 15.13 -0.49 -6.68
CA VAL A 540 15.72 -0.87 -5.39
C VAL A 540 15.75 -2.38 -5.19
N LEU A 541 14.69 -3.11 -5.60
CA LEU A 541 14.67 -4.58 -5.54
C LEU A 541 15.79 -5.21 -6.38
N ILE A 542 15.96 -4.74 -7.62
CA ILE A 542 17.02 -5.20 -8.52
C ILE A 542 18.40 -4.79 -8.00
N TYR A 543 18.55 -3.54 -7.57
CA TYR A 543 19.78 -2.98 -7.02
C TYR A 543 20.27 -3.76 -5.81
N ASN A 544 19.39 -4.07 -4.87
CA ASN A 544 19.74 -4.85 -3.68
C ASN A 544 20.23 -6.25 -4.06
N THR A 545 19.60 -6.87 -5.05
CA THR A 545 19.98 -8.20 -5.54
C THR A 545 21.38 -8.20 -6.17
N ILE A 546 21.67 -7.21 -7.02
CA ILE A 546 22.99 -7.04 -7.64
C ILE A 546 24.05 -6.78 -6.56
N ASN A 547 23.75 -5.89 -5.62
CA ASN A 547 24.64 -5.56 -4.50
C ASN A 547 25.00 -6.81 -3.69
N TYR A 548 24.00 -7.58 -3.21
CA TYR A 548 24.23 -8.82 -2.49
C TYR A 548 24.99 -9.86 -3.31
N GLY A 549 24.64 -10.00 -4.60
CA GLY A 549 25.34 -10.88 -5.52
C GLY A 549 26.82 -10.53 -5.67
N LEU A 550 27.16 -9.25 -5.80
CA LEU A 550 28.54 -8.76 -5.93
C LEU A 550 29.38 -8.92 -4.66
N ILE A 551 28.75 -9.03 -3.49
CA ILE A 551 29.45 -9.27 -2.22
C ILE A 551 29.62 -10.78 -1.98
N PHE A 552 28.52 -11.52 -1.91
CA PHE A 552 28.54 -12.90 -1.42
C PHE A 552 29.05 -13.92 -2.45
N ILE A 553 28.67 -13.79 -3.72
CA ILE A 553 29.02 -14.80 -4.74
C ILE A 553 30.54 -14.77 -5.05
N PRO A 554 31.20 -13.63 -5.30
CA PRO A 554 32.65 -13.58 -5.45
C PRO A 554 33.38 -14.13 -4.23
N MET A 555 32.87 -13.85 -3.02
CA MET A 555 33.48 -14.31 -1.78
C MET A 555 33.36 -15.83 -1.62
N PHE A 556 32.20 -16.40 -1.93
CA PHE A 556 31.99 -17.84 -2.00
C PHE A 556 32.96 -18.50 -2.99
N VAL A 557 33.13 -17.92 -4.18
CA VAL A 557 34.01 -18.47 -5.22
C VAL A 557 35.50 -18.43 -4.82
N VAL A 558 35.96 -17.33 -4.21
CA VAL A 558 37.34 -17.22 -3.69
C VAL A 558 37.56 -18.25 -2.58
N THR A 559 36.61 -18.37 -1.64
CA THR A 559 36.67 -19.33 -0.53
C THR A 559 36.68 -20.76 -1.05
N TYR A 560 35.83 -21.09 -2.03
CA TYR A 560 35.79 -22.40 -2.68
C TYR A 560 37.11 -22.75 -3.36
N ARG A 561 37.71 -21.79 -4.09
CA ARG A 561 39.01 -21.97 -4.75
C ARG A 561 40.08 -22.33 -3.73
N ILE A 562 40.13 -21.59 -2.63
CA ILE A 562 41.08 -21.81 -1.53
C ILE A 562 40.85 -23.18 -0.89
N PHE A 563 39.61 -23.49 -0.52
CA PHE A 563 39.22 -24.78 0.06
C PHE A 563 39.68 -25.95 -0.80
N ARG A 564 39.48 -25.88 -2.13
CA ARG A 564 39.93 -26.92 -3.06
C ARG A 564 41.46 -27.06 -3.09
N ILE A 565 42.21 -25.95 -3.05
CA ILE A 565 43.69 -25.97 -3.03
C ILE A 565 44.22 -26.72 -1.80
N TYR A 566 43.59 -26.54 -0.63
CA TYR A 566 44.06 -27.18 0.60
C TYR A 566 43.62 -28.65 0.74
N LYS A 567 42.44 -29.01 0.22
CA LYS A 567 41.87 -30.35 0.42
C LYS A 567 42.27 -31.38 -0.65
N VAL A 568 42.48 -30.97 -1.91
CA VAL A 568 42.67 -31.90 -3.03
C VAL A 568 44.13 -31.88 -3.49
N LYS A 569 44.93 -32.86 -3.05
CA LYS A 569 46.33 -33.06 -3.47
C LYS A 569 46.51 -33.59 -4.92
N THR A 570 45.44 -33.76 -5.70
CA THR A 570 45.46 -34.49 -6.99
C THR A 570 45.22 -33.60 -8.23
N PHE A 571 45.80 -34.09 -9.35
CA PHE A 571 46.01 -33.60 -10.73
C PHE A 571 45.04 -32.60 -11.41
N LEU A 572 43.92 -32.21 -10.81
CA LEU A 572 42.89 -31.33 -11.41
C LEU A 572 43.02 -29.83 -11.05
N SER A 573 44.07 -29.42 -10.34
CA SER A 573 44.25 -28.01 -9.93
C SER A 573 44.46 -27.04 -11.11
N ASN A 574 44.87 -27.53 -12.28
CA ASN A 574 45.07 -26.71 -13.49
C ASN A 574 43.76 -26.34 -14.21
N SER A 575 42.60 -26.88 -13.81
CA SER A 575 41.31 -26.65 -14.49
C SER A 575 40.55 -25.38 -14.05
N LEU A 576 40.94 -24.76 -12.92
CA LEU A 576 40.29 -23.59 -12.31
C LEU A 576 41.04 -22.30 -12.65
N THR A 577 40.90 -21.84 -13.89
CA THR A 577 41.41 -20.52 -14.29
C THR A 577 40.51 -19.43 -13.72
N ASN A 578 41.10 -18.27 -13.35
CA ASN A 578 40.34 -17.10 -12.88
C ASN A 578 39.24 -16.69 -13.87
N LYS A 579 39.47 -16.89 -15.18
CA LYS A 579 38.48 -16.64 -16.23
C LYS A 579 37.22 -17.49 -16.08
N ARG A 580 37.36 -18.81 -15.86
CA ARG A 580 36.21 -19.72 -15.67
C ARG A 580 35.44 -19.40 -14.38
N LEU A 581 36.16 -19.12 -13.30
CA LEU A 581 35.54 -18.71 -12.04
C LEU A 581 34.75 -17.39 -12.19
N MET A 582 35.31 -16.42 -12.91
CA MET A 582 34.62 -15.16 -13.19
C MET A 582 33.33 -15.38 -14.01
N ILE A 583 33.37 -16.25 -15.02
CA ILE A 583 32.17 -16.61 -15.81
C ILE A 583 31.10 -17.21 -14.89
N ILE A 584 31.47 -18.16 -14.01
CA ILE A 584 30.52 -18.76 -13.06
C ILE A 584 29.94 -17.71 -12.13
N THR A 585 30.76 -16.81 -11.59
CA THR A 585 30.30 -15.70 -10.73
C THR A 585 29.28 -14.82 -11.45
N ILE A 586 29.56 -14.41 -12.70
CA ILE A 586 28.65 -13.59 -13.49
C ILE A 586 27.33 -14.33 -13.73
N VAL A 587 27.39 -15.60 -14.14
CA VAL A 587 26.18 -16.42 -14.38
C VAL A 587 25.30 -16.52 -13.14
N LEU A 588 25.88 -16.77 -11.96
CA LEU A 588 25.13 -16.87 -10.70
C LEU A 588 24.47 -15.54 -10.30
N ILE A 589 25.18 -14.41 -10.47
CA ILE A 589 24.62 -13.07 -10.22
C ILE A 589 23.50 -12.77 -11.21
N SER A 590 23.69 -13.11 -12.49
CA SER A 590 22.67 -12.91 -13.53
C SER A 590 21.41 -13.72 -13.23
N LEU A 591 21.53 -14.97 -12.80
CA LEU A 591 20.39 -15.82 -12.48
C LEU A 591 19.54 -15.23 -11.34
N SER A 592 20.17 -14.81 -10.24
CA SER A 592 19.45 -14.20 -9.11
C SER A 592 18.84 -12.85 -9.49
N THR A 593 19.53 -12.07 -10.33
CA THR A 593 19.03 -10.78 -10.82
C THR A 593 17.82 -10.97 -11.73
N ILE A 594 17.86 -11.90 -12.69
CA ILE A 594 16.73 -12.21 -13.58
C ILE A 594 15.51 -12.62 -12.77
N TYR A 595 15.67 -13.51 -11.79
CA TYR A 595 14.58 -13.91 -10.89
C TYR A 595 13.93 -12.70 -10.19
N ARG A 596 14.75 -11.82 -9.61
CA ARG A 596 14.24 -10.61 -8.94
C ARG A 596 13.69 -9.55 -9.88
N THR A 597 14.20 -9.47 -11.10
CA THR A 597 13.64 -8.62 -12.16
C THR A 597 12.25 -9.10 -12.55
N VAL A 598 12.05 -10.42 -12.75
CA VAL A 598 10.72 -10.98 -13.03
C VAL A 598 9.75 -10.56 -11.94
N ILE A 599 10.08 -10.83 -10.67
CA ILE A 599 9.23 -10.43 -9.53
C ILE A 599 8.95 -8.92 -9.52
N ALA A 600 9.96 -8.08 -9.72
CA ALA A 600 9.78 -6.63 -9.70
C ALA A 600 8.80 -6.12 -10.78
N PHE A 601 8.66 -6.83 -11.90
CA PHE A 601 7.74 -6.46 -12.98
C PHE A 601 6.41 -7.21 -12.96
N THR A 602 6.33 -8.41 -12.37
CA THR A 602 5.08 -9.18 -12.25
C THR A 602 4.29 -8.85 -10.99
N SER A 603 4.96 -8.45 -9.92
CA SER A 603 4.32 -8.17 -8.63
C SER A 603 3.85 -6.71 -8.52
N LYS A 604 2.72 -6.50 -7.84
CA LYS A 604 2.24 -5.16 -7.49
C LYS A 604 3.17 -4.57 -6.45
N VAL A 605 3.73 -3.40 -6.74
CA VAL A 605 4.69 -2.69 -5.87
C VAL A 605 4.04 -1.47 -5.23
N TYR A 606 4.33 -1.19 -3.97
CA TYR A 606 3.76 -0.06 -3.24
C TYR A 606 4.63 0.32 -2.04
N TYR A 607 4.34 1.48 -1.43
CA TYR A 607 4.93 1.85 -0.15
C TYR A 607 3.94 1.55 0.96
N LYS A 608 4.33 0.78 1.97
CA LYS A 608 3.55 0.57 3.20
C LYS A 608 3.97 1.64 4.21
N MET A 609 3.03 2.45 4.70
CA MET A 609 3.34 3.52 5.66
C MET A 609 3.32 2.97 7.08
N VAL A 610 4.32 3.28 7.89
CA VAL A 610 4.22 3.16 9.35
C VAL A 610 3.77 4.51 9.90
N GLY A 611 2.73 4.51 10.72
CA GLY A 611 2.02 5.71 11.17
C GLY A 611 0.74 5.96 10.37
N GLY A 612 0.07 7.08 10.65
CA GLY A 612 -1.18 7.49 10.00
C GLY A 612 -1.25 8.96 9.70
N ILE A 613 -2.36 9.39 9.14
CA ILE A 613 -2.69 10.79 8.88
C ILE A 613 -2.57 11.72 10.12
N ARG A 614 -2.73 11.18 11.34
CA ARG A 614 -2.63 11.94 12.61
C ARG A 614 -1.19 12.16 13.09
N GLU A 615 -0.24 11.42 12.54
CA GLU A 615 1.12 11.33 13.04
C GLU A 615 2.10 11.35 11.86
N SER A 616 3.40 11.25 12.14
CA SER A 616 4.36 11.19 11.04
C SER A 616 4.22 9.89 10.25
N ARG A 617 4.56 9.92 8.97
CA ARG A 617 4.40 8.75 8.10
C ARG A 617 5.73 8.34 7.50
N MET A 618 6.15 7.10 7.78
CA MET A 618 7.40 6.56 7.24
C MET A 618 7.12 5.48 6.18
N PRO A 619 7.46 5.72 4.90
CA PRO A 619 7.21 4.76 3.83
C PRO A 619 8.24 3.62 3.80
N TYR A 620 7.75 2.39 3.72
CA TYR A 620 8.52 1.17 3.52
C TYR A 620 8.22 0.54 2.17
N ILE A 621 9.23 0.00 1.51
CA ILE A 621 9.04 -0.66 0.21
C ILE A 621 8.40 -2.03 0.44
N TYR A 622 7.28 -2.28 -0.24
CA TYR A 622 6.58 -3.57 -0.21
C TYR A 622 6.13 -3.99 -1.61
N TYR A 623 5.78 -5.26 -1.76
CA TYR A 623 5.20 -5.81 -2.98
C TYR A 623 4.31 -7.02 -2.67
N SER A 624 3.41 -7.37 -3.59
CA SER A 624 2.53 -8.54 -3.45
C SER A 624 3.33 -9.83 -3.25
N ASN A 625 2.89 -10.71 -2.34
CA ASN A 625 3.57 -11.96 -1.97
C ASN A 625 4.99 -11.80 -1.41
N ASN A 626 5.35 -10.60 -0.93
CA ASN A 626 6.69 -10.31 -0.41
C ASN A 626 7.16 -11.33 0.64
N LYS A 627 6.29 -11.85 1.50
CA LYS A 627 6.66 -12.88 2.49
C LYS A 627 7.26 -14.12 1.81
N ILE A 628 6.51 -14.74 0.90
CA ILE A 628 6.94 -15.97 0.20
C ILE A 628 8.19 -15.69 -0.65
N ASP A 629 8.16 -14.63 -1.44
CA ASP A 629 9.26 -14.30 -2.36
C ASP A 629 10.55 -13.94 -1.62
N SER A 630 10.42 -13.23 -0.48
CA SER A 630 11.55 -12.94 0.39
C SER A 630 12.04 -14.19 1.11
N ASP A 631 11.18 -15.08 1.58
CA ASP A 631 11.57 -16.33 2.22
C ASP A 631 12.37 -17.23 1.25
N ILE A 632 11.95 -17.34 -0.01
CA ILE A 632 12.70 -18.06 -1.06
C ILE A 632 14.08 -17.41 -1.24
N TYR A 633 14.13 -16.08 -1.35
CA TYR A 633 15.36 -15.35 -1.55
C TYR A 633 16.31 -15.42 -0.34
N PHE A 634 15.78 -15.33 0.88
CA PHE A 634 16.54 -15.48 2.12
C PHE A 634 17.06 -16.91 2.26
N THR A 635 16.25 -17.92 1.93
CA THR A 635 16.67 -19.33 1.92
C THR A 635 17.82 -19.55 0.96
N TYR A 636 17.74 -19.02 -0.26
CA TYR A 636 18.82 -19.06 -1.24
C TYR A 636 20.13 -18.44 -0.68
N ASN A 637 20.05 -17.26 -0.09
CA ASN A 637 21.22 -16.60 0.51
C ASN A 637 21.77 -17.35 1.74
N ASN A 638 20.88 -17.91 2.56
CA ASN A 638 21.26 -18.70 3.74
C ASN A 638 21.99 -19.99 3.34
N ILE A 639 21.58 -20.66 2.26
CA ILE A 639 22.30 -21.82 1.71
C ILE A 639 23.73 -21.42 1.31
N ILE A 640 23.89 -20.30 0.60
CA ILE A 640 25.22 -19.79 0.22
C ILE A 640 26.06 -19.47 1.46
N PHE A 641 25.46 -18.82 2.46
CA PHE A 641 26.12 -18.45 3.70
C PHE A 641 26.55 -19.67 4.51
N ILE A 642 25.68 -20.67 4.69
CA ILE A 642 26.01 -21.92 5.39
C ILE A 642 27.12 -22.66 4.66
N ALA A 643 27.05 -22.76 3.33
CA ALA A 643 28.10 -23.40 2.54
C ALA A 643 29.44 -22.67 2.65
N LEU A 644 29.42 -21.33 2.67
CA LEU A 644 30.59 -20.48 2.87
C LEU A 644 31.20 -20.68 4.26
N LEU A 645 30.38 -20.66 5.33
CA LEU A 645 30.83 -20.95 6.70
C LEU A 645 31.44 -22.34 6.83
N PHE A 646 30.78 -23.36 6.26
CA PHE A 646 31.28 -24.73 6.26
C PHE A 646 32.66 -24.85 5.60
N MET A 647 32.83 -24.24 4.42
CA MET A 647 34.12 -24.22 3.72
C MET A 647 35.20 -23.49 4.52
N ILE A 648 34.85 -22.39 5.19
CA ILE A 648 35.75 -21.63 6.05
C ILE A 648 36.21 -22.46 7.25
N ILE A 649 35.28 -23.07 7.98
CA ILE A 649 35.57 -23.92 9.15
C ILE A 649 36.46 -25.09 8.73
N CYS A 650 36.11 -25.76 7.64
CA CYS A 650 36.93 -26.84 7.10
C CYS A 650 38.34 -26.35 6.76
N THR A 651 38.48 -25.24 6.03
CA THR A 651 39.80 -24.72 5.63
C THR A 651 40.64 -24.26 6.82
N GLY A 652 40.01 -23.63 7.82
CA GLY A 652 40.68 -23.19 9.06
C GLY A 652 41.27 -24.36 9.86
N SER A 653 40.59 -25.51 9.89
CA SER A 653 41.10 -26.71 10.55
C SER A 653 42.39 -27.26 9.91
N PHE A 654 42.58 -27.07 8.59
CA PHE A 654 43.73 -27.58 7.84
C PHE A 654 44.93 -26.63 7.83
N SER A 655 44.78 -25.37 8.21
CA SER A 655 45.89 -24.42 8.21
C SER A 655 45.79 -23.44 9.38
N LYS A 656 46.65 -23.63 10.39
CA LYS A 656 46.82 -22.69 11.53
C LYS A 656 47.20 -21.27 11.09
N LYS A 657 47.82 -21.11 9.91
CA LYS A 657 48.13 -19.79 9.31
C LYS A 657 46.97 -19.20 8.49
N PHE A 658 45.96 -20.02 8.23
CA PHE A 658 44.73 -19.64 7.53
C PHE A 658 43.61 -19.31 8.53
N GLY A 659 43.89 -19.27 9.84
CA GLY A 659 42.98 -18.67 10.83
C GLY A 659 42.80 -17.15 10.66
N ASP A 660 43.66 -16.52 9.85
CA ASP A 660 43.66 -15.08 9.51
C ASP A 660 42.69 -14.75 8.34
N ILE A 661 41.53 -15.39 8.22
CA ILE A 661 40.62 -15.14 7.09
C ILE A 661 39.82 -13.85 7.30
N CYS A 662 40.26 -12.75 6.68
CA CYS A 662 39.50 -11.49 6.61
C CYS A 662 38.04 -11.69 6.12
N TYR A 663 37.83 -12.67 5.22
CA TYR A 663 36.53 -12.89 4.59
C TYR A 663 35.43 -13.29 5.60
N VAL A 664 35.74 -14.08 6.64
CA VAL A 664 34.74 -14.46 7.68
C VAL A 664 34.24 -13.21 8.40
N PHE A 665 35.18 -12.35 8.80
CA PHE A 665 34.87 -11.10 9.48
C PHE A 665 34.05 -10.18 8.59
N VAL A 666 34.38 -10.08 7.29
CA VAL A 666 33.60 -9.28 6.34
C VAL A 666 32.17 -9.82 6.19
N VAL A 667 31.99 -11.13 6.02
CA VAL A 667 30.63 -11.72 5.94
C VAL A 667 29.83 -11.44 7.21
N PHE A 668 30.44 -11.70 8.37
CA PHE A 668 29.78 -11.49 9.64
C PHE A 668 29.44 -10.01 9.85
N LEU A 669 30.37 -9.10 9.56
CA LEU A 669 30.20 -7.66 9.76
C LEU A 669 29.13 -7.09 8.81
N ILE A 670 29.06 -7.54 7.55
CA ILE A 670 28.00 -7.13 6.61
C ILE A 670 26.63 -7.63 7.06
N ASN A 671 26.52 -8.90 7.46
CA ASN A 671 25.24 -9.44 7.94
C ASN A 671 24.77 -8.78 9.24
N VAL A 672 25.70 -8.55 10.18
CA VAL A 672 25.41 -7.81 11.42
C VAL A 672 25.03 -6.36 11.09
N ASN A 673 25.72 -5.69 10.18
CA ASN A 673 25.39 -4.33 9.75
C ASN A 673 23.98 -4.27 9.16
N ASP A 674 23.63 -5.17 8.23
CA ASP A 674 22.30 -5.22 7.63
C ASP A 674 21.21 -5.53 8.66
N PHE A 675 21.45 -6.48 9.56
CA PHE A 675 20.55 -6.77 10.68
C PHE A 675 20.36 -5.54 11.57
N MET A 676 21.46 -4.91 12.01
CA MET A 676 21.42 -3.73 12.86
C MET A 676 20.71 -2.58 12.16
N ILE A 677 20.95 -2.33 10.87
CA ILE A 677 20.24 -1.31 10.11
C ILE A 677 18.73 -1.59 10.13
N ASN A 678 18.30 -2.81 9.82
CA ASN A 678 16.88 -3.19 9.80
C ASN A 678 16.24 -3.11 11.19
N PHE A 679 16.92 -3.63 12.21
CA PHE A 679 16.48 -3.60 13.60
C PHE A 679 16.33 -2.17 14.11
N MET A 680 17.35 -1.35 13.87
CA MET A 680 17.33 0.07 14.18
C MET A 680 16.05 0.66 13.56
N ILE A 681 15.87 0.52 12.24
CA ILE A 681 14.71 1.11 11.54
C ILE A 681 13.38 0.72 12.15
N SER A 682 13.22 -0.54 12.56
CA SER A 682 11.99 -1.04 13.16
C SER A 682 11.64 -0.44 14.51
N ILE A 683 12.63 0.08 15.24
CA ILE A 683 12.46 0.64 16.59
C ILE A 683 12.20 2.15 16.56
N PHE A 684 12.36 2.80 15.40
CA PHE A 684 12.33 4.26 15.41
C PHE A 684 10.97 4.87 15.58
N ASP A 685 10.90 5.69 16.63
CA ASP A 685 9.96 6.77 16.74
C ASP A 685 10.16 7.76 15.57
N GLN A 686 9.04 8.08 14.94
CA GLN A 686 8.95 8.94 13.78
C GLN A 686 9.41 10.37 14.11
N GLY A 687 9.37 10.77 15.39
CA GLY A 687 9.85 12.03 15.97
C GLY A 687 11.23 12.52 15.52
N ILE A 688 12.17 11.58 15.33
CA ILE A 688 13.61 11.86 15.28
C ILE A 688 14.22 11.43 13.93
N PHE A 689 13.37 11.21 12.91
CA PHE A 689 13.75 10.58 11.64
C PHE A 689 15.03 11.13 11.01
N PHE A 690 15.17 12.45 10.82
CA PHE A 690 16.35 13.01 10.13
C PHE A 690 17.64 12.89 10.92
N LYS A 691 17.61 13.15 12.24
CA LYS A 691 18.79 12.99 13.11
C LYS A 691 19.23 11.53 13.12
N PHE A 692 18.24 10.64 13.19
CA PHE A 692 18.48 9.22 13.19
C PHE A 692 19.02 8.72 11.83
N PHE A 693 18.43 9.18 10.72
CA PHE A 693 18.88 8.87 9.37
C PHE A 693 20.36 9.24 9.17
N PHE A 694 20.79 10.38 9.70
CA PHE A 694 22.19 10.78 9.69
C PHE A 694 23.09 9.84 10.51
N LEU A 695 22.69 9.49 11.73
CA LEU A 695 23.42 8.53 12.56
C LEU A 695 23.52 7.15 11.89
N LEU A 696 22.43 6.69 11.29
CA LEU A 696 22.37 5.42 10.54
C LEU A 696 23.31 5.44 9.34
N THR A 697 23.38 6.57 8.64
CA THR A 697 24.28 6.73 7.50
C THR A 697 25.73 6.65 7.94
N ILE A 698 26.11 7.36 9.01
CA ILE A 698 27.47 7.28 9.58
C ILE A 698 27.80 5.85 10.00
N TYR A 699 26.88 5.18 10.70
CA TYR A 699 27.06 3.80 11.13
C TYR A 699 27.31 2.86 9.94
N ASN A 700 26.44 2.91 8.93
CA ASN A 700 26.56 2.10 7.72
C ASN A 700 27.88 2.37 6.98
N ASP A 701 28.25 3.64 6.84
CA ASP A 701 29.49 4.06 6.19
C ASP A 701 30.72 3.51 6.91
N LEU A 702 30.79 3.65 8.24
CA LEU A 702 31.89 3.13 9.05
C LEU A 702 31.98 1.61 8.95
N MET A 703 30.86 0.89 9.04
CA MET A 703 30.83 -0.57 8.94
C MET A 703 31.31 -1.05 7.55
N VAL A 704 30.86 -0.39 6.48
CA VAL A 704 31.30 -0.70 5.12
C VAL A 704 32.80 -0.39 4.93
N LEU A 705 33.29 0.73 5.45
CA LEU A 705 34.71 1.08 5.39
C LEU A 705 35.58 0.09 6.19
N PHE A 706 35.11 -0.38 7.35
CA PHE A 706 35.78 -1.46 8.10
C PHE A 706 35.82 -2.75 7.29
N CYS A 707 34.73 -3.13 6.62
CA CYS A 707 34.71 -4.28 5.71
C CYS A 707 35.77 -4.15 4.60
N ILE A 708 35.85 -3.00 3.94
CA ILE A 708 36.84 -2.74 2.88
C ILE A 708 38.28 -2.79 3.46
N TYR A 709 38.48 -2.20 4.63
CA TYR A 709 39.76 -2.19 5.32
C TYR A 709 40.24 -3.61 5.66
N PHE A 710 39.37 -4.43 6.26
CA PHE A 710 39.70 -5.83 6.57
C PHE A 710 39.93 -6.65 5.31
N LEU A 711 39.12 -6.46 4.27
CA LEU A 711 39.22 -7.21 3.02
C LEU A 711 40.57 -6.98 2.31
N VAL A 712 40.92 -5.72 2.04
CA VAL A 712 42.06 -5.35 1.20
C VAL A 712 42.80 -4.10 1.67
N GLY A 713 42.13 -3.17 2.36
CA GLY A 713 42.72 -1.89 2.76
C GLY A 713 43.96 -2.01 3.64
N SER A 714 43.97 -2.94 4.60
CA SER A 714 45.14 -3.22 5.45
C SER A 714 46.38 -3.62 4.64
N ARG A 715 46.19 -4.40 3.57
CA ARG A 715 47.27 -4.85 2.68
C ARG A 715 47.76 -3.73 1.77
N VAL A 716 46.84 -2.94 1.22
CA VAL A 716 47.16 -1.76 0.40
C VAL A 716 47.94 -0.74 1.22
N LEU A 717 47.50 -0.46 2.45
CA LEU A 717 48.16 0.48 3.35
C LEU A 717 49.59 0.01 3.68
N ASN A 718 49.80 -1.29 3.92
CA ASN A 718 51.12 -1.84 4.17
C ASN A 718 52.07 -1.65 2.96
N VAL A 719 51.59 -1.85 1.74
CA VAL A 719 52.39 -1.61 0.52
C VAL A 719 52.73 -0.13 0.38
N LEU A 720 51.79 0.77 0.68
CA LEU A 720 52.02 2.22 0.63
C LEU A 720 53.04 2.70 1.68
N ILE A 721 53.01 2.15 2.89
CA ILE A 721 53.92 2.52 3.99
C ILE A 721 55.33 1.94 3.77
N ASN A 722 55.44 0.78 3.10
CA ASN A 722 56.71 0.07 2.90
C ASN A 722 57.10 -0.06 1.40
N PRO A 723 57.41 1.04 0.69
CA PRO A 723 57.70 1.02 -0.75
C PRO A 723 58.98 0.26 -1.13
N LYS A 724 59.84 -0.09 -0.16
CA LYS A 724 61.10 -0.83 -0.41
C LYS A 724 60.91 -2.27 -0.93
N TYR A 725 59.68 -2.76 -1.00
CA TYR A 725 59.34 -4.10 -1.52
C TYR A 725 58.96 -4.12 -3.01
N ASP A 726 58.87 -2.97 -3.71
CA ASP A 726 58.54 -2.91 -5.15
C ASP A 726 59.59 -3.61 -6.04
N ASN A 727 60.80 -3.88 -5.52
CA ASN A 727 61.87 -4.56 -6.26
C ASN A 727 61.77 -6.11 -6.28
N VAL A 728 60.77 -6.72 -5.65
CA VAL A 728 60.59 -8.18 -5.64
C VAL A 728 59.74 -8.62 -6.84
N ARG A 729 60.27 -8.43 -8.06
CA ARG A 729 59.63 -8.88 -9.33
C ARG A 729 60.12 -10.26 -9.82
N GLY A 730 60.61 -11.12 -8.91
CA GLY A 730 61.20 -12.43 -9.23
C GLY A 730 60.26 -13.63 -9.00
N SER A 731 60.37 -14.65 -9.86
CA SER A 731 59.49 -15.84 -9.98
C SER A 731 59.63 -16.93 -8.89
N SER A 732 60.36 -16.70 -7.80
CA SER A 732 60.69 -17.74 -6.81
C SER A 732 60.27 -17.43 -5.36
N VAL A 733 59.32 -16.52 -5.14
CA VAL A 733 58.87 -16.16 -3.79
C VAL A 733 57.80 -17.13 -3.29
N ASP A 734 58.04 -17.79 -2.15
CA ASP A 734 57.05 -18.64 -1.47
C ASP A 734 55.88 -17.80 -0.96
N LEU A 735 54.77 -17.83 -1.70
CA LEU A 735 53.54 -17.10 -1.43
C LEU A 735 52.96 -17.42 -0.04
N ARG A 736 53.32 -18.56 0.58
CA ARG A 736 52.85 -18.95 1.93
C ARG A 736 53.33 -17.98 3.03
N LYS A 737 54.42 -17.24 2.80
CA LYS A 737 54.95 -16.25 3.76
C LYS A 737 54.15 -14.94 3.82
N TYR A 738 53.35 -14.66 2.78
CA TYR A 738 52.56 -13.43 2.65
C TYR A 738 51.08 -13.61 2.99
N VAL A 739 50.71 -14.80 3.51
CA VAL A 739 49.33 -15.16 3.88
C VAL A 739 48.94 -14.62 5.27
N SER A 740 49.89 -14.49 6.20
CA SER A 740 49.57 -14.10 7.59
C SER A 740 49.28 -12.61 7.74
N LEU A 741 48.19 -12.28 8.43
CA LEU A 741 47.82 -10.92 8.88
C LEU A 741 48.50 -10.54 10.20
N ASN A 742 49.02 -11.51 10.95
CA ASN A 742 49.70 -11.27 12.22
C ASN A 742 50.98 -10.46 12.02
N PHE A 743 50.82 -9.13 12.07
CA PHE A 743 51.91 -8.18 12.14
C PHE A 743 51.91 -7.61 13.55
N SER A 744 52.53 -8.35 14.50
CA SER A 744 53.04 -7.64 15.66
C SER A 744 54.11 -6.68 15.14
N LEU A 745 54.11 -5.44 15.60
CA LEU A 745 55.16 -4.43 15.31
C LEU A 745 56.59 -5.00 15.50
N PHE A 746 56.72 -6.04 16.32
CA PHE A 746 57.93 -6.84 16.53
C PHE A 746 58.36 -7.70 15.34
N THR A 747 57.42 -8.25 14.57
CA THR A 747 57.70 -9.16 13.44
C THR A 747 58.33 -8.43 12.26
N ALA A 748 57.95 -7.15 12.06
CA ALA A 748 58.60 -6.23 11.11
C ALA A 748 60.07 -6.02 11.46
N LYS A 749 60.36 -5.81 12.75
CA LYS A 749 61.71 -5.57 13.27
C LYS A 749 62.59 -6.80 13.11
N THR A 750 62.04 -8.01 13.28
CA THR A 750 62.78 -9.26 13.05
C THR A 750 63.06 -9.54 11.57
N LEU A 751 62.16 -9.20 10.65
CA LEU A 751 62.39 -9.29 9.20
C LEU A 751 63.39 -8.25 8.69
N ILE A 752 63.39 -7.05 9.27
CA ILE A 752 64.40 -6.01 8.99
C ILE A 752 65.79 -6.45 9.49
N ASN A 753 65.85 -7.16 10.62
CA ASN A 753 67.11 -7.66 11.16
C ASN A 753 67.63 -8.90 10.40
N SER A 754 66.77 -9.81 9.92
CA SER A 754 67.22 -11.00 9.17
C SER A 754 67.83 -10.66 7.81
N ASN A 755 67.31 -9.62 7.13
CA ASN A 755 67.87 -9.16 5.85
C ASN A 755 69.15 -8.33 5.99
N LYS A 756 69.50 -7.87 7.20
CA LYS A 756 70.82 -7.29 7.49
C LYS A 756 71.88 -8.36 7.71
N THR A 757 71.52 -9.54 8.23
CA THR A 757 72.44 -10.66 8.44
C THR A 757 72.81 -11.39 7.15
N ASP A 758 71.90 -11.48 6.17
CA ASP A 758 72.20 -12.14 4.88
C ASP A 758 73.11 -11.35 3.93
N LYS A 759 73.39 -10.06 4.22
CA LYS A 759 74.40 -9.30 3.48
C LYS A 759 75.83 -9.43 4.02
N ASN A 760 76.01 -10.03 5.21
CA ASN A 760 77.33 -10.15 5.86
C ASN A 760 77.90 -11.58 5.91
N SER A 761 77.21 -12.59 5.35
CA SER A 761 77.62 -14.00 5.47
C SER A 761 78.29 -14.61 4.23
N THR A 762 78.47 -13.88 3.13
CA THR A 762 79.27 -14.33 1.97
C THR A 762 80.76 -13.96 2.09
N LEU A 763 81.41 -14.32 3.20
CA LEU A 763 82.88 -14.34 3.32
C LEU A 763 83.34 -15.04 4.61
N ARG A 764 83.15 -16.36 4.68
CA ARG A 764 84.02 -17.35 5.38
C ARG A 764 83.31 -18.69 5.46
N SER A 765 83.56 -19.57 4.49
CA SER A 765 83.50 -21.02 4.74
C SER A 765 84.92 -21.51 4.98
N ASN A 766 85.17 -22.02 6.18
CA ASN A 766 85.95 -23.23 6.46
C ASN A 766 86.37 -23.23 7.94
N ARG A 767 85.62 -23.96 8.77
CA ARG A 767 86.16 -25.01 9.63
C ARG A 767 85.06 -25.69 10.43
N GLU A 768 85.22 -27.00 10.53
CA GLU A 768 84.48 -27.95 11.36
C GLU A 768 84.45 -27.53 12.83
N SER A 769 83.37 -27.89 13.54
CA SER A 769 83.42 -28.84 14.66
C SER A 769 82.08 -28.96 15.39
N ASN A 770 81.82 -30.18 15.84
CA ASN A 770 80.68 -30.64 16.63
C ASN A 770 80.47 -29.83 17.91
N THR A 771 79.20 -29.56 18.28
CA THR A 771 78.70 -29.88 19.63
C THR A 771 77.18 -29.81 19.73
N THR A 772 76.63 -30.87 20.29
CA THR A 772 75.27 -31.02 20.82
C THR A 772 74.91 -29.99 21.89
N THR A 773 73.67 -29.52 21.93
CA THR A 773 72.91 -29.35 23.19
C THR A 773 71.40 -29.30 22.91
N LEU A 774 70.69 -30.30 23.46
CA LEU A 774 69.27 -30.22 23.75
C LEU A 774 69.01 -29.07 24.73
N LYS A 775 67.96 -28.28 24.47
CA LYS A 775 67.12 -27.73 25.55
C LYS A 775 65.66 -27.85 25.15
N SER A 776 64.95 -28.70 25.88
CA SER A 776 63.51 -28.64 26.07
C SER A 776 63.12 -27.27 26.61
N ASN A 777 61.94 -26.77 26.26
CA ASN A 777 60.98 -26.36 27.29
C ASN A 777 59.58 -26.05 26.75
N THR A 778 58.64 -26.71 27.45
CA THR A 778 57.32 -26.28 27.92
C THR A 778 56.23 -25.87 26.91
N TYR A 779 55.32 -26.83 26.75
CA TYR A 779 53.89 -26.62 26.52
C TYR A 779 53.29 -25.61 27.50
N TYR A 780 52.54 -24.64 26.96
CA TYR A 780 51.44 -24.00 27.67
C TYR A 780 50.14 -24.37 26.97
N ASN A 781 49.32 -25.15 27.67
CA ASN A 781 47.90 -25.32 27.38
C ASN A 781 47.18 -23.99 27.65
N VAL A 782 46.47 -23.48 26.65
CA VAL A 782 45.39 -22.52 26.88
C VAL A 782 44.10 -23.18 26.39
N SER A 783 43.21 -23.40 27.34
CA SER A 783 41.88 -23.96 27.18
C SER A 783 41.06 -23.15 26.19
N MET A 784 40.57 -23.81 25.13
CA MET A 784 39.46 -23.32 24.32
C MET A 784 38.19 -23.29 25.18
N ILE A 785 37.69 -22.10 25.49
CA ILE A 785 36.29 -21.91 25.87
C ILE A 785 35.47 -21.99 24.59
N SER A 786 34.66 -23.03 24.51
CA SER A 786 33.63 -23.26 23.49
C SER A 786 32.51 -22.22 23.61
N PRO A 787 32.07 -21.59 22.50
CA PRO A 787 30.73 -21.02 22.43
C PRO A 787 29.88 -21.91 21.51
N TYR A 788 29.23 -22.92 22.09
CA TYR A 788 27.96 -23.38 21.54
C TYR A 788 26.90 -22.39 22.03
N LEU A 789 26.42 -21.55 21.14
CA LEU A 789 25.22 -20.76 21.36
C LEU A 789 24.36 -20.89 20.10
N PHE A 790 23.60 -21.98 20.06
CA PHE A 790 22.45 -22.10 19.18
C PHE A 790 21.35 -21.22 19.75
N PHE A 791 21.02 -20.13 19.05
CA PHE A 791 19.75 -19.45 19.23
C PHE A 791 18.79 -19.90 18.12
N THR A 792 17.91 -20.83 18.46
CA THR A 792 16.64 -21.00 17.76
C THR A 792 15.65 -20.03 18.38
N PHE A 793 15.20 -19.02 17.63
CA PHE A 793 13.99 -18.29 17.97
C PHE A 793 12.99 -18.34 16.83
N LYS A 794 11.78 -18.72 17.25
CA LYS A 794 10.54 -18.85 16.52
C LYS A 794 10.07 -17.44 16.14
N SER A 795 9.83 -17.19 14.85
CA SER A 795 9.17 -15.95 14.41
C SER A 795 7.70 -16.01 14.83
N GLU A 796 7.29 -15.18 15.78
CA GLU A 796 5.89 -14.82 15.92
C GLU A 796 5.61 -13.67 14.95
N SER A 797 4.58 -13.90 14.13
CA SER A 797 4.02 -13.01 13.11
C SER A 797 3.23 -11.87 13.72
#